data_AF-A0A292GMN6-F1
#
_entry.id   AF-A0A292GMN6-F1
#
_cell.length_a   1.000
_cell.length_b   1.000
_cell.length_c   1.000
_cell.angle_alpha   90.00
_cell.angle_beta   90.00
_cell.angle_gamma   90.00
#
_symmetry.space_group_name_H-M   'P 1'
#
loop_
_entity.id
_entity.type
_entity.pdbx_description
1 polymer ?
#
loop_
_entity_poly.entity_id
_entity_poly.type
_entity_poly.pdbx_seq_one_letter_code
_entity_poly.pdbx_strand_id
1 'polypeptide(L)'
;MFSESRMPMLNRRNMLRTAMALTASGMIAAPVMSLAATAGGPETKTAKGAKLVLLGTKGGPRVGGKRSNPANALVVDGNVYVIDTGMGVTSQIVKAGLNLSDIRAIFISHMHSDHELEFGNLVYNIWAAGVLRRPIDAYGPAGMEALAADYWHLNREDIRIRMADEGKPHPGTFLRPHDFRQSQGTVMSADGVTVTAFTTPHPPMENLAYRFETPYGSVVYSGDTAYNPALADFARGADVLVHEVLYVPGVDALVKRANGSAAFRNHILESHTAAEQVGMIAKRAGVKKLVLSHFVPGDMDWITDDMWRDEAAKHLQGRDRGRSRPDGNSARLSKARDMTKRNRTHPLRDRSLSTVLMFGLTVPGCAFAATAGAERQGPVQPIAEATPSNARAAAAPSARDPLKSPYPAQADGQGPRTGPNYTMLRGAEDWRFLANPKAKRDWASPLKYIPLDGNGDISLSLNGDQRTSVSVSTRPLLSDSTERIEILSRTTLGADLRIGPAVRVYGELASGHISGKNETRHLANFENDLVVQQLFAEVRAPVASGLARVTIGRQEFFDGPRFIISLRDNPNIRVSMNGARLSMDWKRFRFSAFYFEPTDPGNGFLDDGIGNGETLTGAYGSFLLTGEGDAGKGRIFFDPFYYHFEDTDRKLGPISGKDRRETYGARLWGSRGNLSFDWAAIKQDGRFAGRRVDAWAVSTNQSLGLGKGKSAPRLGFHADYASGGGTYDGAGKVGSFNFLYNATVIFSDDNFVGAINTMGVAPTISFSPTRRLQVSAEWGSYWRPNENDAAYRGNAQAYAGTQNVAGKHVANIARLKANWSLNPHVALAGMVNYADAGKVLRRAGYGDNLFVKTMLTLRF
;
A
#
# COMPACT_ATOMS: atom_id res chain seq x y z
N MET A 1 -33.21 -34.01 30.46
CA MET A 1 -34.20 -32.92 30.64
C MET A 1 -33.43 -31.61 30.66
N PHE A 2 -33.89 -30.61 29.88
CA PHE A 2 -33.29 -29.28 29.60
C PHE A 2 -32.01 -29.27 28.73
N SER A 3 -31.79 -28.36 27.78
CA SER A 3 -32.60 -27.47 26.91
C SER A 3 -31.55 -26.80 26.01
N GLU A 4 -31.79 -26.71 24.71
CA GLU A 4 -30.98 -25.93 23.77
C GLU A 4 -30.89 -24.46 24.21
N SER A 5 -29.71 -23.83 24.05
CA SER A 5 -29.61 -22.36 23.98
C SER A 5 -28.68 -21.96 22.83
N ARG A 6 -29.31 -21.39 21.80
CA ARG A 6 -28.65 -20.73 20.67
C ARG A 6 -28.03 -19.41 21.16
N MET A 7 -26.76 -19.17 20.86
CA MET A 7 -26.17 -17.84 20.96
C MET A 7 -26.79 -16.91 19.89
N PRO A 8 -27.18 -15.67 20.23
CA PRO A 8 -27.84 -14.77 19.28
C PRO A 8 -26.83 -14.12 18.33
N MET A 9 -27.17 -14.11 17.04
CA MET A 9 -26.52 -13.30 16.01
C MET A 9 -26.64 -11.80 16.33
N LEU A 10 -25.53 -11.08 16.24
CA LEU A 10 -25.43 -9.63 16.37
C LEU A 10 -26.23 -8.92 15.25
N ASN A 11 -27.23 -8.12 15.61
CA ASN A 11 -28.10 -7.43 14.66
C ASN A 11 -27.61 -5.99 14.33
N ARG A 12 -27.85 -5.58 13.07
CA ARG A 12 -27.53 -4.31 12.36
C ARG A 12 -27.73 -3.02 13.16
N ARG A 13 -28.65 -2.99 14.14
CA ARG A 13 -28.94 -1.83 15.01
C ARG A 13 -27.84 -1.55 16.04
N ASN A 14 -27.12 -2.57 16.51
CA ASN A 14 -26.04 -2.39 17.48
C ASN A 14 -24.73 -1.94 16.82
N MET A 15 -24.47 -2.35 15.58
CA MET A 15 -23.32 -1.87 14.79
C MET A 15 -23.39 -0.36 14.51
N LEU A 16 -24.58 0.18 14.22
CA LEU A 16 -24.78 1.61 13.98
C LEU A 16 -24.61 2.47 15.24
N ARG A 17 -24.90 1.92 16.43
CA ARG A 17 -24.70 2.62 17.71
C ARG A 17 -23.22 2.66 18.12
N THR A 18 -22.45 1.60 17.87
CA THR A 18 -21.02 1.56 18.16
C THR A 18 -20.19 2.44 17.21
N ALA A 19 -20.59 2.53 15.93
CA ALA A 19 -19.94 3.40 14.94
C ALA A 19 -20.13 4.90 15.23
N MET A 20 -21.29 5.31 15.77
CA MET A 20 -21.54 6.70 16.20
C MET A 20 -20.82 7.09 17.50
N ALA A 21 -20.51 6.12 18.37
CA ALA A 21 -19.74 6.38 19.60
C ALA A 21 -18.24 6.61 19.31
N LEU A 22 -17.68 5.93 18.31
CA LEU A 22 -16.26 6.07 17.91
C LEU A 22 -15.95 7.44 17.25
N THR A 23 -16.94 8.12 16.67
CA THR A 23 -16.78 9.50 16.17
C THR A 23 -16.71 10.55 17.28
N ALA A 24 -17.08 10.22 18.52
CA ALA A 24 -17.08 11.16 19.64
C ALA A 24 -15.86 11.04 20.58
N SER A 25 -15.12 9.93 20.55
CA SER A 25 -14.02 9.66 21.50
C SER A 25 -12.61 9.71 20.89
N GLY A 26 -12.48 9.99 19.59
CA GLY A 26 -11.19 10.16 18.90
C GLY A 26 -10.61 11.56 19.04
N MET A 27 -10.42 12.06 20.27
CA MET A 27 -9.69 13.29 20.54
C MET A 27 -8.70 13.02 21.66
N ILE A 28 -7.43 12.83 21.26
CA ILE A 28 -6.15 13.04 21.98
C ILE A 28 -5.17 12.04 21.36
N ALA A 29 -4.37 12.51 20.40
CA ALA A 29 -3.11 11.89 20.02
C ALA A 29 -2.09 13.04 19.96
N ALA A 30 -1.20 13.09 20.94
CA ALA A 30 -0.09 14.03 20.98
C ALA A 30 1.00 13.58 19.99
N PRO A 31 1.68 14.51 19.29
CA PRO A 31 2.75 14.15 18.37
C PRO A 31 4.04 13.82 19.15
N VAL A 32 4.68 12.70 18.81
CA VAL A 32 6.07 12.43 19.20
C VAL A 32 6.94 12.93 18.05
N MET A 33 7.73 13.97 18.31
CA MET A 33 8.68 14.56 17.38
C MET A 33 10.06 14.47 18.00
N SER A 34 10.94 13.65 17.41
CA SER A 34 12.39 13.81 17.49
C SER A 34 13.05 12.96 16.42
N LEU A 35 13.53 13.62 15.39
CA LEU A 35 14.57 13.15 14.49
C LEU A 35 15.76 14.08 14.71
N ALA A 36 16.95 13.53 14.97
CA ALA A 36 18.14 13.74 14.15
C ALA A 36 19.44 13.27 14.85
N ALA A 37 20.31 12.74 14.00
CA ALA A 37 21.77 12.62 14.10
C ALA A 37 22.34 11.46 14.93
N THR A 38 22.74 10.39 14.24
CA THR A 38 24.17 10.13 13.94
C THR A 38 24.30 9.24 12.70
N ALA A 39 25.03 9.75 11.70
CA ALA A 39 25.52 8.97 10.57
C ALA A 39 26.69 8.11 11.06
N GLY A 40 26.51 6.79 10.99
CA GLY A 40 27.47 5.77 11.37
C GLY A 40 26.74 4.44 11.32
N GLY A 41 26.74 3.79 10.16
CA GLY A 41 26.11 2.48 10.01
C GLY A 41 26.73 1.50 11.01
N PRO A 42 25.96 0.88 11.91
CA PRO A 42 26.50 -0.17 12.75
C PRO A 42 26.67 -1.42 11.87
N GLU A 43 27.91 -1.93 11.78
CA GLU A 43 28.10 -3.37 11.61
C GLU A 43 27.32 -4.04 12.75
N THR A 44 26.17 -4.62 12.41
CA THR A 44 25.40 -5.43 13.35
C THR A 44 26.24 -6.67 13.65
N LYS A 45 26.89 -6.67 14.82
CA LYS A 45 27.44 -7.89 15.42
C LYS A 45 26.33 -8.96 15.38
N THR A 46 26.51 -9.98 14.55
CA THR A 46 25.58 -11.10 14.44
C THR A 46 25.41 -11.72 15.82
N ALA A 47 24.15 -11.84 16.27
CA ALA A 47 23.86 -12.46 17.56
C ALA A 47 24.33 -13.91 17.53
N LYS A 48 25.20 -14.30 18.46
CA LYS A 48 25.66 -15.68 18.62
C LYS A 48 24.48 -16.60 18.96
N GLY A 49 24.38 -17.76 18.31
CA GLY A 49 23.33 -18.75 18.57
C GLY A 49 22.87 -19.54 17.35
N ALA A 50 22.05 -20.56 17.59
CA ALA A 50 21.39 -21.36 16.55
C ALA A 50 19.86 -21.15 16.54
N LYS A 51 19.27 -21.02 15.34
CA LYS A 51 17.83 -20.87 15.13
C LYS A 51 17.36 -21.73 13.96
N LEU A 52 16.37 -22.60 14.21
CA LEU A 52 15.63 -23.33 13.19
C LEU A 52 14.43 -22.50 12.70
N VAL A 53 14.33 -22.33 11.38
CA VAL A 53 13.21 -21.69 10.69
C VAL A 53 12.59 -22.67 9.69
N LEU A 54 11.29 -22.92 9.82
CA LEU A 54 10.52 -23.71 8.85
C LEU A 54 10.03 -22.76 7.75
N LEU A 55 10.61 -22.86 6.55
CA LEU A 55 10.30 -21.95 5.44
C LEU A 55 9.07 -22.44 4.66
N GLY A 56 8.91 -23.75 4.54
CA GLY A 56 7.71 -24.39 4.01
C GLY A 56 7.62 -25.84 4.47
N THR A 57 6.40 -26.34 4.62
CA THR A 57 6.11 -27.60 5.33
C THR A 57 5.10 -28.49 4.59
N LYS A 58 4.61 -28.10 3.42
CA LYS A 58 3.61 -28.91 2.68
C LYS A 58 4.32 -29.91 1.79
N GLY A 59 4.03 -31.20 1.93
CA GLY A 59 4.51 -32.21 1.00
C GLY A 59 3.78 -32.17 -0.34
N GLY A 60 4.50 -32.49 -1.41
CA GLY A 60 4.03 -32.57 -2.79
C GLY A 60 4.13 -31.25 -3.58
N PRO A 61 4.30 -31.33 -4.92
CA PRO A 61 4.63 -30.17 -5.77
C PRO A 61 3.44 -29.25 -6.07
N ARG A 62 2.22 -29.59 -5.62
CA ARG A 62 1.01 -28.80 -5.90
C ARG A 62 1.08 -27.42 -5.27
N VAL A 63 0.90 -26.37 -6.06
CA VAL A 63 0.80 -24.99 -5.57
C VAL A 63 -0.61 -24.71 -5.04
N GLY A 64 -0.71 -24.17 -3.82
CA GLY A 64 -1.99 -23.88 -3.15
C GLY A 64 -1.97 -24.17 -1.65
N GLY A 65 -3.07 -23.83 -0.97
CA GLY A 65 -3.23 -23.98 0.48
C GLY A 65 -2.53 -22.89 1.30
N LYS A 66 -2.43 -23.09 2.62
CA LYS A 66 -1.83 -22.14 3.58
C LYS A 66 -0.32 -22.35 3.80
N ARG A 67 0.29 -23.36 3.16
CA ARG A 67 1.67 -23.82 3.41
C ARG A 67 2.48 -23.83 2.10
N SER A 68 3.70 -23.32 2.14
CA SER A 68 4.68 -23.42 1.04
C SER A 68 5.30 -24.83 0.95
N ASN A 69 5.89 -25.15 -0.20
CA ASN A 69 6.62 -26.40 -0.45
C ASN A 69 7.81 -26.59 0.51
N PRO A 70 8.31 -27.82 0.69
CA PRO A 70 9.31 -28.15 1.71
C PRO A 70 10.57 -27.31 1.56
N ALA A 71 10.90 -26.58 2.63
CA ALA A 71 12.17 -25.86 2.77
C ALA A 71 12.37 -25.50 4.25
N ASN A 72 13.62 -25.53 4.70
CA ASN A 72 14.00 -25.17 6.06
C ASN A 72 15.29 -24.34 6.04
N ALA A 73 15.51 -23.57 7.11
CA ALA A 73 16.76 -22.84 7.32
C ALA A 73 17.25 -23.06 8.75
N LEU A 74 18.48 -23.53 8.89
CA LEU A 74 19.23 -23.48 10.15
C LEU A 74 20.14 -22.25 10.10
N VAL A 75 19.95 -21.32 11.02
CA VAL A 75 20.80 -20.14 11.16
C VAL A 75 21.77 -20.39 12.32
N VAL A 76 23.08 -20.29 12.09
CA VAL A 76 24.12 -20.43 13.13
C VAL A 76 25.07 -19.26 13.02
N ASP A 77 25.14 -18.43 14.05
CA ASP A 77 26.02 -17.25 14.12
C ASP A 77 25.90 -16.30 12.90
N GLY A 78 24.70 -16.23 12.33
CA GLY A 78 24.39 -15.42 11.14
C GLY A 78 24.52 -16.17 9.81
N ASN A 79 25.19 -17.32 9.74
CA ASN A 79 25.24 -18.16 8.54
C ASN A 79 23.92 -18.91 8.36
N VAL A 80 23.36 -18.87 7.14
CA VAL A 80 22.10 -19.56 6.81
C VAL A 80 22.39 -20.85 6.04
N TYR A 81 21.99 -21.99 6.59
CA TYR A 81 22.06 -23.30 5.95
C TYR A 81 20.65 -23.71 5.51
N VAL A 82 20.42 -23.73 4.20
CA VAL A 82 19.10 -24.03 3.61
C VAL A 82 19.00 -25.53 3.37
N ILE A 83 17.88 -26.14 3.75
CA ILE A 83 17.62 -27.57 3.55
C ILE A 83 16.34 -27.71 2.76
N ASP A 84 16.47 -28.31 1.59
CA ASP A 84 15.55 -28.31 0.48
C ASP A 84 15.19 -26.90 -0.01
N THR A 85 14.86 -26.84 -1.30
CA THR A 85 14.59 -25.63 -2.07
C THR A 85 13.28 -25.79 -2.85
N GLY A 86 12.25 -26.23 -2.14
CA GLY A 86 10.91 -26.29 -2.71
C GLY A 86 10.41 -24.94 -3.22
N MET A 87 9.47 -24.98 -4.17
CA MET A 87 8.93 -23.78 -4.79
C MET A 87 8.46 -22.73 -3.76
N GLY A 88 8.98 -21.51 -3.89
CA GLY A 88 8.75 -20.39 -2.98
C GLY A 88 9.82 -20.16 -1.91
N VAL A 89 10.87 -21.00 -1.81
CA VAL A 89 11.92 -20.88 -0.77
C VAL A 89 12.55 -19.49 -0.73
N THR A 90 12.85 -18.88 -1.88
CA THR A 90 13.45 -17.53 -1.96
C THR A 90 12.57 -16.49 -1.28
N SER A 91 11.27 -16.51 -1.58
CA SER A 91 10.28 -15.62 -0.96
C SER A 91 10.11 -15.92 0.53
N GLN A 92 10.18 -17.19 0.94
CA GLN A 92 10.01 -17.58 2.33
C GLN A 92 11.21 -17.19 3.20
N ILE A 93 12.45 -17.23 2.67
CA ILE A 93 13.65 -16.72 3.35
C ILE A 93 13.49 -15.22 3.64
N VAL A 94 13.09 -14.43 2.64
CA VAL A 94 12.86 -12.98 2.80
C VAL A 94 11.74 -12.68 3.80
N LYS A 95 10.59 -13.38 3.70
CA LYS A 95 9.47 -13.21 4.64
C LYS A 95 9.85 -13.60 6.08
N ALA A 96 10.79 -14.52 6.26
CA ALA A 96 11.30 -14.91 7.56
C ALA A 96 12.30 -13.89 8.16
N GLY A 97 12.61 -12.81 7.43
CA GLY A 97 13.57 -11.78 7.83
C GLY A 97 15.02 -12.25 7.74
N LEU A 98 15.31 -13.27 6.93
CA LEU A 98 16.67 -13.75 6.67
C LEU A 98 17.21 -13.10 5.39
N ASN A 99 18.50 -12.76 5.37
CA ASN A 99 19.13 -12.19 4.18
C ASN A 99 19.61 -13.30 3.26
N LEU A 100 19.35 -13.15 1.95
CA LEU A 100 19.82 -14.09 0.95
C LEU A 100 21.36 -14.10 0.82
N SER A 101 22.02 -12.98 1.12
CA SER A 101 23.49 -12.85 1.11
C SER A 101 24.19 -13.70 2.17
N ASP A 102 23.45 -14.13 3.20
CA ASP A 102 24.00 -14.82 4.37
C ASP A 102 23.90 -16.36 4.20
N ILE A 103 23.35 -16.83 3.07
CA ILE A 103 23.30 -18.24 2.70
C ILE A 103 24.72 -18.78 2.58
N ARG A 104 25.03 -19.76 3.44
CA ARG A 104 26.32 -20.43 3.51
C ARG A 104 26.37 -21.69 2.66
N ALA A 105 25.34 -22.53 2.78
CA ALA A 105 25.23 -23.77 2.04
C ALA A 105 23.77 -24.19 1.86
N ILE A 106 23.53 -25.00 0.83
CA ILE A 106 22.26 -25.63 0.50
C ILE A 106 22.41 -27.14 0.65
N PHE A 107 21.42 -27.81 1.20
CA PHE A 107 21.36 -29.26 1.34
C PHE A 107 20.08 -29.76 0.68
N ILE A 108 20.19 -30.58 -0.36
CA ILE A 108 19.05 -31.21 -1.02
C ILE A 108 18.94 -32.64 -0.49
N SER A 109 17.76 -32.99 0.03
CA SER A 109 17.51 -34.31 0.60
C SER A 109 17.41 -35.38 -0.49
N HIS A 110 16.65 -35.12 -1.56
CA HIS A 110 16.52 -35.98 -2.73
C HIS A 110 16.02 -35.21 -3.96
N MET A 111 16.09 -35.84 -5.15
CA MET A 111 15.72 -35.24 -6.44
C MET A 111 14.24 -35.42 -6.76
N HIS A 112 13.39 -34.82 -5.94
CA HIS A 112 11.99 -34.63 -6.25
C HIS A 112 11.63 -33.16 -6.37
N SER A 113 10.69 -32.89 -7.28
CA SER A 113 10.31 -31.54 -7.67
C SER A 113 9.92 -30.64 -6.48
N ASP A 114 9.21 -31.14 -5.49
CA ASP A 114 8.85 -30.35 -4.32
C ASP A 114 10.02 -29.97 -3.42
N HIS A 115 11.18 -30.62 -3.53
CA HIS A 115 12.39 -30.32 -2.76
C HIS A 115 13.45 -29.53 -3.53
N GLU A 116 13.37 -29.42 -4.86
CA GLU A 116 14.44 -28.80 -5.66
C GLU A 116 13.99 -27.83 -6.76
N LEU A 117 12.67 -27.61 -6.96
CA LEU A 117 12.18 -26.75 -8.05
C LEU A 117 12.70 -25.30 -8.03
N GLU A 118 13.12 -24.79 -6.86
CA GLU A 118 13.75 -23.48 -6.73
C GLU A 118 15.27 -23.53 -6.50
N PHE A 119 15.92 -24.70 -6.61
CA PHE A 119 17.37 -24.86 -6.34
C PHE A 119 18.22 -23.82 -7.10
N GLY A 120 18.12 -23.83 -8.44
CA GLY A 120 18.83 -22.88 -9.28
C GLY A 120 18.26 -21.47 -9.20
N ASN A 121 16.93 -21.33 -9.10
CA ASN A 121 16.22 -20.03 -9.02
C ASN A 121 16.63 -19.23 -7.78
N LEU A 122 16.85 -19.89 -6.64
CA LEU A 122 17.34 -19.26 -5.42
C LEU A 122 18.70 -18.61 -5.68
N VAL A 123 19.65 -19.36 -6.22
CA VAL A 123 21.00 -18.86 -6.52
C VAL A 123 20.97 -17.80 -7.63
N TYR A 124 20.13 -18.00 -8.65
CA TYR A 124 19.92 -17.04 -9.74
C TYR A 124 19.47 -15.68 -9.22
N ASN A 125 18.48 -15.65 -8.32
CA ASN A 125 17.97 -14.41 -7.74
C ASN A 125 19.04 -13.66 -6.92
N ILE A 126 19.89 -14.38 -6.19
CA ILE A 126 20.99 -13.79 -5.41
C ILE A 126 22.03 -13.15 -6.34
N TRP A 127 22.40 -13.87 -7.40
CA TRP A 127 23.32 -13.40 -8.43
C TRP A 127 22.76 -12.20 -9.22
N ALA A 128 21.50 -12.29 -9.64
CA ALA A 128 20.82 -11.22 -10.37
C ALA A 128 20.64 -9.95 -9.52
N ALA A 129 20.47 -10.08 -8.20
CA ALA A 129 20.40 -8.93 -7.29
C ALA A 129 21.78 -8.33 -6.93
N GLY A 130 22.90 -8.98 -7.28
CA GLY A 130 24.25 -8.47 -6.99
C GLY A 130 24.64 -8.53 -5.50
N VAL A 131 23.94 -9.32 -4.69
CA VAL A 131 24.12 -9.37 -3.23
C VAL A 131 24.91 -10.60 -2.76
N LEU A 132 25.52 -11.34 -3.70
CA LEU A 132 26.29 -12.54 -3.40
C LEU A 132 27.67 -12.18 -2.84
N ARG A 133 27.97 -12.65 -1.63
CA ARG A 133 29.23 -12.33 -0.92
C ARG A 133 30.32 -13.38 -1.07
N ARG A 134 29.93 -14.63 -1.32
CA ARG A 134 30.83 -15.79 -1.46
C ARG A 134 30.12 -16.91 -2.24
N PRO A 135 30.87 -17.85 -2.85
CA PRO A 135 30.29 -19.06 -3.42
C PRO A 135 29.50 -19.86 -2.37
N ILE A 136 28.38 -20.45 -2.81
CA ILE A 136 27.48 -21.28 -2.02
C ILE A 136 27.79 -22.75 -2.32
N ASP A 137 28.12 -23.51 -1.29
CA ASP A 137 28.24 -24.98 -1.40
C ASP A 137 26.84 -25.60 -1.40
N ALA A 138 26.60 -26.56 -2.28
CA ALA A 138 25.35 -27.30 -2.35
C ALA A 138 25.62 -28.81 -2.25
N TYR A 139 25.07 -29.46 -1.24
CA TYR A 139 25.26 -30.90 -0.99
C TYR A 139 23.96 -31.65 -1.26
N GLY A 140 24.04 -32.82 -1.88
CA GLY A 140 22.85 -33.62 -2.18
C GLY A 140 23.20 -35.03 -2.65
N PRO A 141 22.21 -35.84 -3.07
CA PRO A 141 22.47 -37.13 -3.71
C PRO A 141 23.26 -36.96 -5.01
N ALA A 142 23.71 -38.07 -5.60
CA ALA A 142 24.39 -38.03 -6.89
C ALA A 142 23.54 -37.35 -7.98
N GLY A 143 24.12 -36.38 -8.70
CA GLY A 143 23.48 -35.64 -9.78
C GLY A 143 23.39 -34.13 -9.56
N MET A 144 23.86 -33.59 -8.44
CA MET A 144 23.81 -32.16 -8.11
C MET A 144 24.54 -31.30 -9.15
N GLU A 145 25.67 -31.81 -9.66
CA GLU A 145 26.42 -31.16 -10.74
C GLU A 145 25.60 -31.03 -12.03
N ALA A 146 24.91 -32.11 -12.42
CA ALA A 146 24.05 -32.13 -13.60
C ALA A 146 22.85 -31.19 -13.42
N LEU A 147 22.18 -31.24 -12.25
CA LEU A 147 21.07 -30.36 -11.91
C LEU A 147 21.47 -28.87 -12.02
N ALA A 148 22.63 -28.50 -11.47
CA ALA A 148 23.14 -27.14 -11.56
C ALA A 148 23.46 -26.74 -13.01
N ALA A 149 24.14 -27.61 -13.76
CA ALA A 149 24.50 -27.37 -15.16
C ALA A 149 23.25 -27.18 -16.04
N ASP A 150 22.25 -28.05 -15.89
CA ASP A 150 20.99 -27.99 -16.62
C ASP A 150 20.22 -26.71 -16.33
N TYR A 151 20.24 -26.25 -15.07
CA TYR A 151 19.59 -25.00 -14.71
C TYR A 151 20.27 -23.77 -15.34
N TRP A 152 21.61 -23.74 -15.41
CA TRP A 152 22.32 -22.68 -16.14
C TRP A 152 22.08 -22.77 -17.63
N HIS A 153 22.01 -23.97 -18.19
CA HIS A 153 21.70 -24.18 -19.59
C HIS A 153 20.28 -23.70 -19.96
N LEU A 154 19.31 -23.92 -19.07
CA LEU A 154 17.94 -23.44 -19.20
C LEU A 154 17.88 -21.91 -19.27
N ASN A 155 18.70 -21.21 -18.47
CA ASN A 155 18.71 -19.75 -18.34
C ASN A 155 19.79 -19.05 -19.18
N ARG A 156 20.44 -19.77 -20.11
CA ARG A 156 21.64 -19.32 -20.83
C ARG A 156 21.49 -17.97 -21.54
N GLU A 157 20.29 -17.62 -22.00
CA GLU A 157 20.08 -16.37 -22.74
C GLU A 157 20.07 -15.14 -21.82
N ASP A 158 19.36 -15.17 -20.69
CA ASP A 158 19.41 -14.05 -19.74
C ASP A 158 20.79 -13.95 -19.07
N ILE A 159 21.44 -15.10 -18.83
CA ILE A 159 22.84 -15.12 -18.37
C ILE A 159 23.74 -14.41 -19.39
N ARG A 160 23.65 -14.77 -20.68
CA ARG A 160 24.44 -14.15 -21.75
C ARG A 160 24.23 -12.64 -21.82
N ILE A 161 22.97 -12.19 -21.75
CA ILE A 161 22.61 -10.77 -21.79
C ILE A 161 23.21 -10.03 -20.60
N ARG A 162 23.00 -10.51 -19.38
CA ARG A 162 23.51 -9.84 -18.16
C ARG A 162 25.04 -9.86 -18.07
N MET A 163 25.69 -10.90 -18.58
CA MET A 163 27.16 -10.92 -18.67
C MET A 163 27.66 -9.83 -19.63
N ALA A 164 27.01 -9.65 -20.79
CA ALA A 164 27.40 -8.68 -21.79
C ALA A 164 27.05 -7.23 -21.39
N ASP A 165 25.83 -7.01 -20.89
CA ASP A 165 25.28 -5.68 -20.66
C ASP A 165 25.59 -5.16 -19.25
N GLU A 166 25.59 -6.04 -18.24
CA GLU A 166 25.79 -5.67 -16.83
C GLU A 166 27.20 -6.04 -16.33
N GLY A 167 28.05 -6.66 -17.16
CA GLY A 167 29.41 -7.09 -16.78
C GLY A 167 29.45 -8.16 -15.70
N LYS A 168 28.34 -8.90 -15.51
CA LYS A 168 28.27 -9.92 -14.44
C LYS A 168 29.11 -11.15 -14.76
N PRO A 169 29.74 -11.79 -13.76
CA PRO A 169 30.34 -13.12 -13.93
C PRO A 169 29.26 -14.19 -14.12
N HIS A 170 29.60 -15.30 -14.76
CA HIS A 170 28.67 -16.42 -14.97
C HIS A 170 28.15 -16.98 -13.62
N PRO A 171 26.83 -17.16 -13.40
CA PRO A 171 26.29 -17.56 -12.09
C PRO A 171 26.84 -18.90 -11.58
N GLY A 172 27.21 -19.81 -12.49
CA GLY A 172 27.86 -21.08 -12.15
C GLY A 172 29.19 -20.94 -11.41
N THR A 173 29.85 -19.78 -11.38
CA THR A 173 31.05 -19.56 -10.56
C THR A 173 30.74 -19.45 -9.07
N PHE A 174 29.46 -19.28 -8.70
CA PHE A 174 29.01 -19.04 -7.33
C PHE A 174 28.27 -20.21 -6.71
N LEU A 175 28.02 -21.30 -7.44
CA LEU A 175 27.41 -22.51 -6.92
C LEU A 175 28.40 -23.66 -7.03
N ARG A 176 28.69 -24.31 -5.91
CA ARG A 176 29.59 -25.47 -5.84
C ARG A 176 28.78 -26.70 -5.45
N PRO A 177 28.22 -27.44 -6.41
CA PRO A 177 27.51 -28.68 -6.14
C PRO A 177 28.48 -29.79 -5.71
N HIS A 178 28.05 -30.61 -4.76
CA HIS A 178 28.79 -31.74 -4.20
C HIS A 178 27.85 -32.94 -4.07
N ASP A 179 28.18 -34.01 -4.79
CA ASP A 179 27.44 -35.26 -4.74
C ASP A 179 27.87 -36.13 -3.54
N PHE A 180 26.88 -36.57 -2.76
CA PHE A 180 27.07 -37.57 -1.72
C PHE A 180 26.64 -38.96 -2.23
N ARG A 181 27.55 -39.94 -2.14
CA ARG A 181 27.38 -41.30 -2.69
C ARG A 181 27.50 -42.41 -1.64
N GLN A 182 27.77 -42.07 -0.39
CA GLN A 182 27.93 -43.06 0.69
C GLN A 182 26.57 -43.34 1.33
N SER A 183 26.45 -44.44 2.08
CA SER A 183 25.24 -44.72 2.87
C SER A 183 25.17 -43.89 4.16
N GLN A 184 26.32 -43.47 4.69
CA GLN A 184 26.44 -42.54 5.81
C GLN A 184 27.83 -41.90 5.84
N GLY A 185 27.93 -40.60 6.15
CA GLY A 185 29.23 -39.91 6.18
C GLY A 185 29.11 -38.39 6.34
N THR A 186 30.23 -37.73 6.65
CA THR A 186 30.30 -36.27 6.78
C THR A 186 30.25 -35.61 5.40
N VAL A 187 29.32 -34.68 5.18
CA VAL A 187 29.19 -33.91 3.94
C VAL A 187 29.81 -32.52 4.05
N MET A 188 29.83 -31.92 5.25
CA MET A 188 30.41 -30.61 5.48
C MET A 188 30.98 -30.52 6.89
N SER A 189 32.14 -29.88 7.05
CA SER A 189 32.64 -29.40 8.34
C SER A 189 33.28 -28.04 8.13
N ALA A 190 32.53 -26.98 8.48
CA ALA A 190 32.93 -25.60 8.26
C ALA A 190 32.18 -24.67 9.23
N ASP A 191 32.79 -23.53 9.57
CA ASP A 191 32.15 -22.45 10.37
C ASP A 191 31.55 -22.94 11.70
N GLY A 192 32.20 -23.92 12.34
CA GLY A 192 31.74 -24.53 13.60
C GLY A 192 30.54 -25.47 13.45
N VAL A 193 30.11 -25.77 12.23
CA VAL A 193 29.02 -26.69 11.91
C VAL A 193 29.55 -27.92 11.21
N THR A 194 29.23 -29.11 11.74
CA THR A 194 29.49 -30.39 11.07
C THR A 194 28.17 -31.01 10.64
N VAL A 195 28.07 -31.39 9.37
CA VAL A 195 26.88 -32.01 8.78
C VAL A 195 27.23 -33.41 8.31
N THR A 196 26.48 -34.37 8.82
CA THR A 196 26.57 -35.78 8.42
C THR A 196 25.30 -36.16 7.68
N ALA A 197 25.41 -36.89 6.57
CA ALA A 197 24.29 -37.45 5.82
C ALA A 197 24.12 -38.94 6.12
N PHE A 198 22.89 -39.43 6.03
CA PHE A 198 22.50 -40.84 6.16
C PHE A 198 21.40 -41.16 5.15
N THR A 199 21.58 -42.22 4.38
CA THR A 199 20.62 -42.63 3.36
C THR A 199 19.37 -43.26 3.99
N THR A 200 18.20 -42.80 3.56
CA THR A 200 16.88 -43.30 3.97
C THR A 200 16.09 -43.82 2.77
N PRO A 201 15.20 -44.82 2.97
CA PRO A 201 14.43 -45.40 1.89
C PRO A 201 13.29 -44.47 1.44
N HIS A 202 13.26 -44.10 0.15
CA HIS A 202 12.16 -43.33 -0.45
C HIS A 202 11.86 -43.82 -1.89
N PRO A 203 11.27 -45.03 -2.06
CA PRO A 203 11.16 -45.68 -3.35
C PRO A 203 10.44 -44.81 -4.42
N PRO A 204 10.91 -44.81 -5.67
CA PRO A 204 11.97 -45.67 -6.25
C PRO A 204 13.40 -45.13 -6.07
N MET A 205 13.61 -44.09 -5.27
CA MET A 205 14.92 -43.46 -5.09
C MET A 205 15.43 -43.54 -3.65
N GLU A 206 16.65 -43.06 -3.45
CA GLU A 206 17.24 -42.88 -2.14
C GLU A 206 17.10 -41.43 -1.70
N ASN A 207 16.83 -41.21 -0.42
CA ASN A 207 16.77 -39.88 0.19
C ASN A 207 17.89 -39.72 1.23
N LEU A 208 18.27 -38.48 1.53
CA LEU A 208 19.26 -38.17 2.55
C LEU A 208 18.61 -37.51 3.77
N ALA A 209 18.85 -38.10 4.94
CA ALA A 209 18.71 -37.44 6.22
C ALA A 209 20.00 -36.67 6.56
N TYR A 210 19.87 -35.48 7.15
CA TYR A 210 21.00 -34.66 7.55
C TYR A 210 21.02 -34.41 9.06
N ARG A 211 22.17 -34.62 9.70
CA ARG A 211 22.43 -34.28 11.09
C ARG A 211 23.42 -33.13 11.17
N PHE A 212 22.97 -32.02 11.72
CA PHE A 212 23.75 -30.81 11.97
C PHE A 212 24.20 -30.80 13.42
N GLU A 213 25.51 -30.85 13.64
CA GLU A 213 26.15 -30.58 14.92
C GLU A 213 26.63 -29.14 14.94
N THR A 214 26.18 -28.36 15.92
CA THR A 214 26.51 -26.93 16.07
C THR A 214 27.05 -26.67 17.48
N PRO A 215 27.68 -25.51 17.75
CA PRO A 215 28.11 -25.14 19.10
C PRO A 215 26.97 -25.03 20.11
N TYR A 216 25.72 -25.01 19.65
CA TYR A 216 24.51 -24.77 20.44
C TYR A 216 23.60 -26.00 20.55
N GLY A 217 23.98 -27.12 19.95
CA GLY A 217 23.19 -28.36 19.93
C GLY A 217 23.07 -28.97 18.53
N SER A 218 22.22 -29.98 18.44
CA SER A 218 22.10 -30.87 17.28
C SER A 218 20.70 -30.87 16.68
N VAL A 219 20.61 -30.79 15.34
CA VAL A 219 19.34 -30.85 14.60
C VAL A 219 19.44 -31.93 13.53
N VAL A 220 18.46 -32.83 13.49
CA VAL A 220 18.35 -33.88 12.48
C VAL A 220 17.14 -33.61 11.59
N TYR A 221 17.32 -33.69 10.29
CA TYR A 221 16.26 -33.64 9.28
C TYR A 221 16.17 -34.99 8.61
N SER A 222 14.98 -35.58 8.56
CA SER A 222 14.79 -36.91 7.98
C SER A 222 14.90 -36.93 6.44
N GLY A 223 14.51 -35.82 5.79
CA GLY A 223 14.01 -35.85 4.41
C GLY A 223 12.77 -36.75 4.29
N ASP A 224 12.35 -37.05 3.07
CA ASP A 224 11.22 -37.95 2.83
C ASP A 224 11.67 -39.41 3.03
N THR A 225 10.89 -40.20 3.74
CA THR A 225 11.28 -41.57 4.05
C THR A 225 10.09 -42.45 4.35
N ALA A 226 10.13 -43.68 3.87
CA ALA A 226 9.34 -44.78 4.42
C ALA A 226 9.76 -45.03 5.88
N TYR A 227 8.95 -45.79 6.63
CA TYR A 227 9.29 -46.13 8.01
C TYR A 227 10.67 -46.78 8.12
N ASN A 228 11.61 -46.09 8.76
CA ASN A 228 12.99 -46.52 8.86
C ASN A 228 13.50 -46.46 10.32
N PRO A 229 13.48 -47.58 11.06
CA PRO A 229 13.99 -47.62 12.43
C PRO A 229 15.47 -47.25 12.58
N ALA A 230 16.30 -47.43 11.55
CA ALA A 230 17.72 -47.05 11.59
C ALA A 230 17.90 -45.52 11.65
N LEU A 231 16.94 -44.74 11.16
CA LEU A 231 16.93 -43.28 11.33
C LEU A 231 16.90 -42.89 12.82
N ALA A 232 16.29 -43.70 13.69
CA ALA A 232 16.31 -43.44 15.12
C ALA A 232 17.72 -43.57 15.72
N ASP A 233 18.53 -44.49 15.17
CA ASP A 233 19.90 -44.70 15.62
C ASP A 233 20.81 -43.55 15.14
N PHE A 234 20.58 -43.04 13.92
CA PHE A 234 21.22 -41.84 13.39
C PHE A 234 20.83 -40.56 14.17
N ALA A 235 19.55 -40.43 14.54
CA ALA A 235 19.01 -39.30 15.28
C ALA A 235 19.23 -39.38 16.81
N ARG A 236 19.95 -40.40 17.28
CA ARG A 236 20.07 -40.69 18.72
C ARG A 236 20.62 -39.47 19.47
N GLY A 237 19.86 -39.07 20.50
CA GLY A 237 20.22 -37.99 21.42
C GLY A 237 20.12 -36.57 20.84
N ALA A 238 19.58 -36.40 19.62
CA ALA A 238 19.49 -35.09 19.00
C ALA A 238 18.57 -34.14 19.78
N ASP A 239 18.88 -32.84 19.79
CA ASP A 239 18.04 -31.84 20.44
C ASP A 239 16.72 -31.64 19.69
N VAL A 240 16.78 -31.64 18.36
CA VAL A 240 15.62 -31.50 17.48
C VAL A 240 15.65 -32.53 16.37
N LEU A 241 14.55 -33.26 16.20
CA LEU A 241 14.27 -34.06 15.00
C LEU A 241 13.16 -33.37 14.20
N VAL A 242 13.47 -32.95 12.98
CA VAL A 242 12.51 -32.51 11.96
C VAL A 242 12.20 -33.72 11.09
N HIS A 243 10.96 -34.20 11.13
CA HIS A 243 10.56 -35.41 10.43
C HIS A 243 9.40 -35.14 9.46
N GLU A 244 9.46 -35.74 8.27
CA GLU A 244 8.32 -35.82 7.34
C GLU A 244 7.13 -36.54 7.97
N VAL A 245 5.91 -36.32 7.47
CA VAL A 245 4.76 -36.96 8.09
C VAL A 245 3.59 -37.24 7.13
N LEU A 246 3.15 -38.50 7.11
CA LEU A 246 1.96 -38.96 6.40
C LEU A 246 0.76 -39.12 7.34
N TYR A 247 -0.36 -38.47 6.99
CA TYR A 247 -1.66 -38.73 7.62
C TYR A 247 -2.45 -39.72 6.77
N VAL A 248 -2.32 -41.00 7.11
CA VAL A 248 -2.91 -42.13 6.37
C VAL A 248 -4.41 -41.93 6.06
N PRO A 249 -5.27 -41.46 6.99
CA PRO A 249 -6.69 -41.25 6.68
C PRO A 249 -6.96 -40.19 5.60
N GLY A 250 -5.98 -39.31 5.31
CA GLY A 250 -6.09 -38.28 4.27
C GLY A 250 -5.70 -38.74 2.87
N VAL A 251 -5.13 -39.95 2.72
CA VAL A 251 -4.53 -40.42 1.45
C VAL A 251 -5.56 -40.61 0.34
N ASP A 252 -6.73 -41.18 0.64
CA ASP A 252 -7.75 -41.42 -0.40
C ASP A 252 -8.33 -40.10 -0.93
N ALA A 253 -8.52 -39.12 -0.04
CA ALA A 253 -8.92 -37.77 -0.42
C ALA A 253 -7.84 -37.07 -1.27
N LEU A 254 -6.56 -37.34 -0.97
CA LEU A 254 -5.42 -36.79 -1.70
C LEU A 254 -5.37 -37.31 -3.12
N VAL A 255 -5.46 -38.64 -3.26
CA VAL A 255 -5.44 -39.33 -4.55
C VAL A 255 -6.61 -38.87 -5.40
N LYS A 256 -7.82 -38.82 -4.84
CA LYS A 256 -9.00 -38.32 -5.56
C LYS A 256 -8.82 -36.88 -6.04
N ARG A 257 -8.29 -35.99 -5.18
CA ARG A 257 -8.07 -34.58 -5.52
C ARG A 257 -6.99 -34.38 -6.58
N ALA A 258 -5.99 -35.25 -6.61
CA ALA A 258 -4.92 -35.25 -7.60
C ALA A 258 -5.29 -35.97 -8.90
N ASN A 259 -6.52 -36.47 -9.05
CA ASN A 259 -6.91 -37.41 -10.12
C ASN A 259 -5.92 -38.58 -10.24
N GLY A 260 -5.41 -39.05 -9.10
CA GLY A 260 -4.34 -40.03 -9.02
C GLY A 260 -4.82 -41.47 -9.20
N SER A 261 -3.90 -42.32 -9.66
CA SER A 261 -4.13 -43.75 -9.86
C SER A 261 -3.96 -44.56 -8.56
N ALA A 262 -4.29 -45.86 -8.61
CA ALA A 262 -3.95 -46.80 -7.54
C ALA A 262 -2.42 -46.88 -7.30
N ALA A 263 -1.63 -46.77 -8.36
CA ALA A 263 -0.17 -46.72 -8.25
C ALA A 263 0.30 -45.46 -7.49
N PHE A 264 -0.31 -44.30 -7.76
CA PHE A 264 -0.02 -43.06 -7.02
C PHE A 264 -0.39 -43.20 -5.52
N ARG A 265 -1.54 -43.80 -5.24
CA ARG A 265 -1.94 -44.10 -3.86
C ARG A 265 -0.94 -44.98 -3.14
N ASN A 266 -0.51 -46.08 -3.78
CA ASN A 266 0.44 -47.03 -3.19
C ASN A 266 1.79 -46.36 -2.95
N HIS A 267 2.29 -45.58 -3.91
CA HIS A 267 3.53 -44.82 -3.76
C HIS A 267 3.50 -43.90 -2.53
N ILE A 268 2.40 -43.15 -2.30
CA ILE A 268 2.27 -42.28 -1.12
C ILE A 268 2.32 -43.08 0.19
N LEU A 269 1.71 -44.27 0.24
CA LEU A 269 1.70 -45.12 1.44
C LEU A 269 3.04 -45.81 1.68
N GLU A 270 3.76 -46.16 0.61
CA GLU A 270 5.00 -46.93 0.66
C GLU A 270 6.23 -46.05 0.88
N SER A 271 6.16 -44.77 0.48
CA SER A 271 7.33 -43.87 0.42
C SER A 271 7.38 -42.84 1.54
N HIS A 272 6.36 -42.76 2.39
CA HIS A 272 6.26 -41.81 3.50
C HIS A 272 5.98 -42.49 4.84
N THR A 273 6.37 -41.84 5.93
CA THR A 273 6.24 -42.39 7.29
C THR A 273 4.92 -41.97 7.91
N ALA A 274 4.11 -42.93 8.34
CA ALA A 274 2.85 -42.63 9.03
C ALA A 274 3.10 -41.84 10.32
N ALA A 275 2.23 -40.87 10.64
CA ALA A 275 2.37 -40.02 11.83
C ALA A 275 2.63 -40.79 13.13
N GLU A 276 1.97 -41.94 13.31
CA GLU A 276 2.19 -42.83 14.44
C GLU A 276 3.64 -43.38 14.50
N GLN A 277 4.17 -43.79 13.35
CA GLN A 277 5.53 -44.32 13.21
C GLN A 277 6.60 -43.23 13.42
N VAL A 278 6.33 -41.98 13.04
CA VAL A 278 7.20 -40.84 13.37
C VAL A 278 7.37 -40.72 14.89
N GLY A 279 6.30 -40.90 15.65
CA GLY A 279 6.33 -40.93 17.11
C GLY A 279 7.20 -42.07 17.67
N MET A 280 7.17 -43.25 17.05
CA MET A 280 8.01 -44.38 17.42
C MET A 280 9.51 -44.10 17.19
N ILE A 281 9.85 -43.54 16.02
CA ILE A 281 11.23 -43.16 15.67
C ILE A 281 11.76 -42.13 16.66
N ALA A 282 11.00 -41.06 16.91
CA ALA A 282 11.39 -39.99 17.81
C ALA A 282 11.59 -40.48 19.27
N LYS A 283 10.73 -41.38 19.75
CA LYS A 283 10.90 -42.02 21.06
C LYS A 283 12.16 -42.89 21.10
N ARG A 284 12.37 -43.74 20.10
CA ARG A 284 13.55 -44.63 20.03
C ARG A 284 14.85 -43.82 19.95
N ALA A 285 14.85 -42.69 19.25
CA ALA A 285 15.99 -41.78 19.15
C ALA A 285 16.26 -41.03 20.47
N GLY A 286 15.28 -40.92 21.37
CA GLY A 286 15.41 -40.15 22.60
C GLY A 286 15.62 -38.65 22.36
N VAL A 287 15.00 -38.10 21.31
CA VAL A 287 15.16 -36.67 20.99
C VAL A 287 14.44 -35.76 21.97
N LYS A 288 14.98 -34.56 22.21
CA LYS A 288 14.33 -33.61 23.15
C LYS A 288 13.06 -33.02 22.56
N LYS A 289 13.03 -32.80 21.24
CA LYS A 289 11.92 -32.17 20.52
C LYS A 289 11.71 -32.82 19.15
N LEU A 290 10.47 -33.23 18.89
CA LEU A 290 10.00 -33.60 17.56
C LEU A 290 9.30 -32.39 16.91
N VAL A 291 9.66 -32.10 15.67
CA VAL A 291 9.03 -31.11 14.79
C VAL A 291 8.54 -31.86 13.55
N LEU A 292 7.23 -31.78 13.30
CA LEU A 292 6.64 -32.33 12.09
C LEU A 292 6.78 -31.33 10.94
N SER A 293 7.25 -31.80 9.80
CA SER A 293 7.35 -31.06 8.54
C SER A 293 6.88 -31.97 7.40
N HIS A 294 6.89 -31.48 6.16
CA HIS A 294 6.43 -32.22 4.97
C HIS A 294 5.12 -32.98 5.22
N PHE A 295 4.05 -32.21 5.45
CA PHE A 295 2.73 -32.77 5.74
C PHE A 295 2.15 -33.36 4.44
N VAL A 296 1.85 -34.66 4.45
CA VAL A 296 1.20 -35.37 3.34
C VAL A 296 -0.13 -35.95 3.82
N PRO A 297 -1.29 -35.41 3.38
CA PRO A 297 -1.48 -34.19 2.59
C PRO A 297 -1.41 -32.91 3.43
N GLY A 298 -0.75 -31.88 2.91
CA GLY A 298 -0.50 -30.61 3.63
C GLY A 298 -1.46 -29.47 3.29
N ASP A 299 -2.43 -29.69 2.40
CA ASP A 299 -3.31 -28.66 1.84
C ASP A 299 -4.81 -28.97 2.00
N MET A 300 -5.17 -29.71 3.05
CA MET A 300 -6.55 -30.06 3.40
C MET A 300 -6.98 -29.45 4.74
N ASP A 301 -7.92 -28.52 4.71
CA ASP A 301 -8.35 -27.75 5.90
C ASP A 301 -9.02 -28.61 7.00
N TRP A 302 -9.52 -29.80 6.66
CA TRP A 302 -10.14 -30.71 7.64
C TRP A 302 -9.12 -31.50 8.47
N ILE A 303 -7.86 -31.58 8.04
CA ILE A 303 -6.78 -32.22 8.81
C ILE A 303 -6.15 -31.16 9.69
N THR A 304 -6.50 -31.18 10.97
CA THR A 304 -6.06 -30.16 11.93
C THR A 304 -4.68 -30.49 12.51
N ASP A 305 -3.99 -29.46 13.03
CA ASP A 305 -2.71 -29.64 13.75
C ASP A 305 -2.82 -30.64 14.91
N ASP A 306 -3.98 -30.70 15.57
CA ASP A 306 -4.21 -31.62 16.68
C ASP A 306 -4.27 -33.08 16.22
N MET A 307 -4.81 -33.35 15.02
CA MET A 307 -4.85 -34.71 14.46
C MET A 307 -3.44 -35.26 14.19
N TRP A 308 -2.55 -34.44 13.62
CA TRP A 308 -1.13 -34.80 13.44
C TRP A 308 -0.43 -35.07 14.77
N ARG A 309 -0.69 -34.20 15.75
CA ARG A 309 -0.08 -34.29 17.08
C ARG A 309 -0.55 -35.53 17.82
N ASP A 310 -1.84 -35.83 17.78
CA ASP A 310 -2.44 -36.95 18.49
C ASP A 310 -1.93 -38.29 17.93
N GLU A 311 -1.82 -38.40 16.61
CA GLU A 311 -1.25 -39.58 15.95
C GLU A 311 0.21 -39.81 16.36
N ALA A 312 1.07 -38.77 16.25
CA ALA A 312 2.47 -38.89 16.67
C ALA A 312 2.63 -39.11 18.19
N ALA A 313 1.71 -38.57 19.00
CA ALA A 313 1.77 -38.67 20.45
C ALA A 313 1.46 -40.07 20.99
N LYS A 314 0.80 -40.95 20.22
CA LYS A 314 0.44 -42.33 20.62
C LYS A 314 1.61 -43.09 21.23
N HIS A 315 2.82 -42.87 20.69
CA HIS A 315 4.02 -43.57 21.13
C HIS A 315 5.01 -42.68 21.89
N LEU A 316 4.90 -41.35 21.82
CA LEU A 316 5.82 -40.42 22.51
C LEU A 316 5.61 -40.35 24.03
N GLN A 317 4.43 -40.73 24.52
CA GLN A 317 4.13 -40.83 25.95
C GLN A 317 3.82 -42.28 26.29
N GLY A 318 4.60 -42.91 27.16
CA GLY A 318 4.23 -44.18 27.78
C GLY A 318 2.93 -43.99 28.57
N ARG A 319 1.82 -44.48 28.04
CA ARG A 319 0.53 -44.51 28.74
C ARG A 319 0.48 -45.78 29.59
N ASP A 320 1.17 -45.79 30.72
CA ASP A 320 0.76 -46.67 31.82
C ASP A 320 -0.45 -46.02 32.50
N ARG A 321 -1.59 -46.70 32.43
CA ARG A 321 -2.79 -46.34 33.17
C ARG A 321 -2.61 -46.73 34.64
N GLY A 322 -1.90 -45.92 35.42
CA GLY A 322 -1.80 -46.12 36.86
C GLY A 322 -0.81 -45.20 37.57
N ARG A 323 -1.34 -44.31 38.43
CA ARG A 323 -0.69 -43.53 39.50
C ARG A 323 0.85 -43.31 39.50
N SER A 324 1.16 -42.01 39.56
CA SER A 324 2.23 -41.32 40.34
C SER A 324 3.57 -40.95 39.66
N ARG A 325 3.81 -39.63 39.67
CA ARG A 325 5.01 -38.78 39.45
C ARG A 325 5.81 -38.92 38.13
N PRO A 326 6.13 -37.80 37.44
CA PRO A 326 6.92 -37.83 36.22
C PRO A 326 8.42 -37.70 36.51
N ASP A 327 9.20 -38.66 36.00
CA ASP A 327 10.64 -38.55 35.84
C ASP A 327 10.97 -37.75 34.58
N GLY A 328 11.99 -36.88 34.68
CA GLY A 328 12.23 -35.73 33.79
C GLY A 328 12.83 -36.00 32.41
N ASN A 329 12.50 -37.10 31.71
CA ASN A 329 13.14 -37.44 30.43
C ASN A 329 12.17 -37.84 29.29
N SER A 330 11.05 -37.13 29.13
CA SER A 330 10.12 -37.33 28.01
C SER A 330 10.23 -36.24 26.94
N ALA A 331 10.29 -36.66 25.67
CA ALA A 331 10.33 -35.78 24.50
C ALA A 331 9.11 -34.86 24.47
N ARG A 332 9.32 -33.55 24.29
CA ARG A 332 8.22 -32.57 24.17
C ARG A 332 7.85 -32.37 22.71
N LEU A 333 6.62 -32.75 22.31
CA LEU A 333 6.04 -32.28 21.03
C LEU A 333 5.89 -30.77 21.08
N SER A 334 6.47 -30.05 20.13
CA SER A 334 6.34 -28.61 20.02
C SER A 334 5.69 -28.20 18.71
N LYS A 335 4.75 -27.26 18.78
CA LYS A 335 4.08 -26.65 17.64
C LYS A 335 5.08 -25.86 16.78
N ALA A 336 5.00 -25.95 15.46
CA ALA A 336 5.48 -24.90 14.58
C ALA A 336 4.66 -23.63 14.88
N ARG A 337 5.23 -22.72 15.68
CA ARG A 337 4.57 -21.47 16.04
C ARG A 337 4.56 -20.56 14.82
N ASP A 338 3.37 -20.32 14.29
CA ASP A 338 3.08 -19.14 13.48
C ASP A 338 3.50 -17.89 14.28
N MET A 339 4.54 -17.20 13.81
CA MET A 339 5.08 -16.01 14.46
C MET A 339 4.14 -14.79 14.39
N THR A 340 2.92 -14.93 13.87
CA THR A 340 1.91 -13.87 13.86
C THR A 340 1.02 -13.81 15.12
N LYS A 341 1.16 -14.73 16.09
CA LYS A 341 0.31 -14.78 17.30
C LYS A 341 1.11 -14.73 18.62
N ARG A 342 1.60 -13.54 18.98
CA ARG A 342 1.90 -13.18 20.38
C ARG A 342 1.42 -11.76 20.66
N ASN A 343 0.17 -11.64 21.11
CA ASN A 343 -0.23 -10.81 22.25
C ASN A 343 -1.75 -10.90 22.43
N ARG A 344 -2.20 -11.93 23.14
CA ARG A 344 -3.44 -11.88 23.92
C ARG A 344 -3.19 -12.63 25.23
N THR A 345 -3.14 -11.87 26.32
CA THR A 345 -3.14 -12.36 27.69
C THR A 345 -4.55 -12.88 28.05
N HIS A 346 -4.58 -13.96 28.84
CA HIS A 346 -5.79 -14.61 29.37
C HIS A 346 -6.34 -13.87 30.61
N PRO A 347 -7.60 -14.15 31.02
CA PRO A 347 -8.44 -13.27 31.83
C PRO A 347 -8.26 -13.48 33.34
N LEU A 348 -8.48 -12.41 34.11
CA LEU A 348 -8.81 -12.50 35.53
C LEU A 348 -10.18 -11.85 35.77
N ARG A 349 -10.96 -12.55 36.60
CA ARG A 349 -12.37 -12.35 36.94
C ARG A 349 -12.71 -10.97 37.51
N ASP A 350 -13.94 -10.58 37.23
CA ASP A 350 -14.74 -9.54 37.89
C ASP A 350 -14.52 -9.42 39.40
N ARG A 351 -14.15 -8.21 39.83
CA ARG A 351 -14.76 -7.54 40.99
C ARG A 351 -14.92 -6.05 40.67
N SER A 352 -16.10 -5.56 41.02
CA SER A 352 -16.67 -4.25 40.74
C SER A 352 -16.04 -3.06 41.49
N LEU A 353 -16.23 -1.88 40.89
CA LEU A 353 -16.44 -0.54 41.48
C LEU A 353 -15.26 0.24 42.07
N SER A 354 -15.08 1.42 41.46
CA SER A 354 -14.72 2.72 42.06
C SER A 354 -13.36 2.87 42.75
N THR A 355 -12.46 3.65 42.14
CA THR A 355 -11.72 4.76 42.79
C THR A 355 -10.89 5.50 41.73
N VAL A 356 -11.14 6.81 41.62
CA VAL A 356 -10.29 7.81 40.98
C VAL A 356 -8.99 7.91 41.77
N LEU A 357 -7.83 7.81 41.14
CA LEU A 357 -6.60 8.36 41.72
C LEU A 357 -5.70 8.93 40.62
N MET A 358 -5.56 10.26 40.68
CA MET A 358 -4.48 11.01 40.04
C MET A 358 -3.13 10.51 40.56
N PHE A 359 -2.17 10.37 39.67
CA PHE A 359 -0.75 10.54 40.00
C PHE A 359 -0.12 11.49 39.00
N GLY A 360 0.25 12.66 39.50
CA GLY A 360 1.12 13.60 38.82
C GLY A 360 2.54 13.06 38.75
N LEU A 361 3.29 13.56 37.77
CA LEU A 361 4.74 13.54 37.81
C LEU A 361 5.26 14.91 37.38
N THR A 362 6.10 15.39 38.29
CA THR A 362 6.85 16.63 38.40
C THR A 362 7.68 16.99 37.18
N VAL A 363 7.63 18.28 36.84
CA VAL A 363 8.56 19.00 35.96
C VAL A 363 9.90 19.21 36.69
N PRO A 364 11.06 18.88 36.10
CA PRO A 364 12.31 19.55 36.44
C PRO A 364 12.41 20.82 35.61
N GLY A 365 12.36 21.97 36.29
CA GLY A 365 12.71 23.25 35.71
C GLY A 365 14.23 23.39 35.55
N CYS A 366 14.66 23.96 34.43
CA CYS A 366 15.92 24.68 34.35
C CYS A 366 15.63 26.08 33.84
N ALA A 367 16.02 27.05 34.67
CA ALA A 367 15.93 28.47 34.46
C ALA A 367 16.94 28.96 33.40
N PHE A 368 16.57 30.01 32.67
CA PHE A 368 17.53 31.00 32.21
C PHE A 368 17.07 32.40 32.62
N ALA A 369 18.00 33.10 33.25
CA ALA A 369 17.85 34.36 33.94
C ALA A 369 17.61 35.53 32.97
N ALA A 370 16.68 36.40 33.33
CA ALA A 370 16.66 37.78 32.88
C ALA A 370 17.58 38.59 33.79
N THR A 371 18.69 39.12 33.25
CA THR A 371 19.42 40.22 33.87
C THR A 371 18.88 41.52 33.30
N ALA A 372 18.09 42.23 34.09
CA ALA A 372 17.84 43.65 33.90
C ALA A 372 19.07 44.43 34.42
N GLY A 373 19.76 45.13 33.52
CA GLY A 373 20.67 46.21 33.87
C GLY A 373 19.92 47.53 33.68
N ALA A 374 19.63 48.21 34.79
CA ALA A 374 19.14 49.58 34.79
C ALA A 374 20.32 50.53 34.98
N GLU A 375 20.45 51.54 34.13
CA GLU A 375 21.19 52.78 34.42
C GLU A 375 20.26 53.98 34.34
N ARG A 376 20.52 54.95 35.23
CA ARG A 376 19.63 56.03 35.69
C ARG A 376 19.72 57.31 34.83
N GLN A 377 18.55 57.96 34.68
CA GLN A 377 18.17 59.41 34.79
C GLN A 377 19.23 60.51 34.50
N GLY A 378 18.95 61.66 33.86
CA GLY A 378 17.73 62.44 33.50
C GLY A 378 18.18 63.75 32.76
N PRO A 379 17.56 64.95 32.88
CA PRO A 379 16.15 65.33 33.02
C PRO A 379 15.68 66.39 31.95
N VAL A 380 14.43 66.88 32.09
CA VAL A 380 13.87 68.20 31.65
C VAL A 380 12.96 68.23 30.39
N GLN A 381 11.72 68.69 30.61
CA GLN A 381 10.64 69.07 29.66
C GLN A 381 10.69 70.58 29.28
N PRO A 382 9.74 71.19 28.54
CA PRO A 382 8.93 70.81 27.35
C PRO A 382 9.12 71.88 26.22
N ILE A 383 8.36 71.85 25.11
CA ILE A 383 7.67 73.03 24.51
C ILE A 383 6.91 72.66 23.21
N ALA A 384 5.66 73.15 23.16
CA ALA A 384 4.78 73.53 22.05
C ALA A 384 4.14 72.48 21.11
N GLU A 385 2.82 72.45 21.22
CA GLU A 385 1.84 72.06 20.20
C GLU A 385 2.04 72.80 18.86
N ALA A 386 1.85 72.06 17.76
CA ALA A 386 1.31 72.61 16.52
C ALA A 386 0.43 71.55 15.84
N THR A 387 -0.87 71.82 15.80
CA THR A 387 -1.90 71.10 15.03
C THR A 387 -1.78 71.40 13.51
N PRO A 388 -2.47 70.64 12.63
CA PRO A 388 -1.87 70.07 11.43
C PRO A 388 -2.11 70.89 10.17
N SER A 389 -1.08 70.99 9.32
CA SER A 389 -1.25 71.46 7.94
C SER A 389 -1.43 70.27 6.99
N ASN A 390 -2.50 70.35 6.22
CA ASN A 390 -2.93 69.42 5.19
C ASN A 390 -1.85 69.15 4.13
N ALA A 391 -0.97 68.19 4.38
CA ALA A 391 -0.20 67.53 3.34
C ALA A 391 -0.85 66.18 3.04
N ARG A 392 -1.56 66.15 1.91
CA ARG A 392 -2.12 64.97 1.24
C ARG A 392 -1.16 63.78 1.40
N ALA A 393 -1.43 62.90 2.36
CA ALA A 393 -0.77 61.62 2.44
C ALA A 393 -1.15 60.88 1.16
N ALA A 394 -0.22 60.82 0.21
CA ALA A 394 -0.32 59.97 -0.95
C ALA A 394 -0.75 58.59 -0.44
N ALA A 395 -1.91 58.15 -0.88
CA ALA A 395 -2.42 56.83 -0.56
C ALA A 395 -1.30 55.84 -0.88
N ALA A 396 -0.80 55.14 0.14
CA ALA A 396 0.13 54.05 -0.04
C ALA A 396 -0.44 53.16 -1.16
N PRO A 397 0.32 52.91 -2.25
CA PRO A 397 -0.21 52.18 -3.38
C PRO A 397 -0.68 50.83 -2.85
N SER A 398 -1.98 50.57 -2.97
CA SER A 398 -2.46 49.20 -2.91
C SER A 398 -1.71 48.48 -4.02
N ALA A 399 -0.74 47.63 -3.69
CA ALA A 399 0.00 46.86 -4.68
C ALA A 399 -1.00 45.94 -5.40
N ARG A 400 -1.63 46.46 -6.46
CA ARG A 400 -2.35 45.67 -7.45
C ARG A 400 -1.26 44.88 -8.13
N ASP A 401 -1.25 43.56 -7.92
CA ASP A 401 -0.46 42.67 -8.76
C ASP A 401 -0.79 42.96 -10.23
N PRO A 402 0.12 43.59 -11.00
CA PRO A 402 -0.18 44.01 -12.36
C PRO A 402 -0.37 42.80 -13.29
N LEU A 403 0.10 41.62 -12.86
CA LEU A 403 0.02 40.36 -13.60
C LEU A 403 -0.94 39.37 -12.92
N LYS A 404 -1.99 39.88 -12.28
CA LYS A 404 -3.09 39.05 -11.77
C LYS A 404 -3.94 38.53 -12.92
N SER A 405 -4.29 37.24 -12.88
CA SER A 405 -5.20 36.66 -13.88
C SER A 405 -6.54 37.42 -13.92
N PRO A 406 -7.00 37.86 -15.11
CA PRO A 406 -8.30 38.49 -15.27
C PRO A 406 -9.46 37.48 -15.32
N TYR A 407 -9.16 36.17 -15.39
CA TYR A 407 -10.18 35.12 -15.46
C TYR A 407 -10.71 34.76 -14.06
N PRO A 408 -11.96 34.24 -13.93
CA PRO A 408 -12.48 33.79 -12.65
C PRO A 408 -11.58 32.79 -11.92
N ALA A 409 -11.16 33.21 -10.72
CA ALA A 409 -10.37 32.48 -9.74
C ALA A 409 -10.77 31.01 -9.45
N GLN A 410 -12.04 30.64 -9.66
CA GLN A 410 -12.54 29.28 -9.44
C GLN A 410 -12.28 28.35 -10.64
N ALA A 411 -11.87 28.91 -11.79
CA ALA A 411 -11.70 28.24 -13.08
C ALA A 411 -10.34 28.57 -13.73
N ASP A 412 -9.40 29.13 -12.96
CA ASP A 412 -8.07 29.57 -13.41
C ASP A 412 -7.05 28.43 -13.59
N GLY A 413 -7.50 27.18 -13.42
CA GLY A 413 -6.66 25.99 -13.56
C GLY A 413 -5.71 25.74 -12.40
N GLN A 414 -5.95 26.38 -11.24
CA GLN A 414 -5.19 26.22 -10.00
C GLN A 414 -5.89 25.33 -8.97
N GLY A 415 -6.93 24.61 -9.40
CA GLY A 415 -7.66 23.67 -8.57
C GLY A 415 -8.56 24.32 -7.50
N PRO A 416 -9.13 23.51 -6.60
CA PRO A 416 -10.08 23.97 -5.59
C PRO A 416 -9.41 24.83 -4.52
N ARG A 417 -10.13 25.85 -4.05
CA ARG A 417 -9.68 26.71 -2.95
C ARG A 417 -10.27 26.23 -1.63
N THR A 418 -9.44 26.11 -0.59
CA THR A 418 -9.84 25.66 0.75
C THR A 418 -10.05 26.82 1.73
N GLY A 419 -9.80 28.06 1.28
CA GLY A 419 -10.07 29.28 2.02
C GLY A 419 -9.90 30.52 1.11
N PRO A 420 -9.89 31.73 1.68
CA PRO A 420 -9.66 32.96 0.92
C PRO A 420 -8.30 32.96 0.21
N ASN A 421 -7.27 32.44 0.90
CA ASN A 421 -5.87 32.48 0.48
C ASN A 421 -5.21 31.09 0.37
N TYR A 422 -5.87 30.04 0.87
CA TYR A 422 -5.36 28.67 0.82
C TYR A 422 -5.98 27.91 -0.35
N THR A 423 -5.13 27.20 -1.08
CA THR A 423 -5.47 26.41 -2.27
C THR A 423 -5.10 24.95 -2.06
N MET A 424 -5.76 24.05 -2.80
CA MET A 424 -5.40 22.63 -2.77
C MET A 424 -3.98 22.41 -3.33
N LEU A 425 -3.64 23.17 -4.38
CA LEU A 425 -2.29 23.29 -4.93
C LEU A 425 -1.54 24.35 -4.13
N ARG A 426 -0.63 23.97 -3.23
CA ARG A 426 0.07 24.97 -2.41
C ARG A 426 0.95 25.91 -3.23
N GLY A 427 1.52 25.42 -4.34
CA GLY A 427 2.22 26.23 -5.33
C GLY A 427 1.33 27.26 -6.05
N ALA A 428 0.02 27.27 -5.84
CA ALA A 428 -0.88 28.30 -6.37
C ALA A 428 -1.20 29.42 -5.37
N GLU A 429 -0.76 29.29 -4.11
CA GLU A 429 -0.97 30.33 -3.10
C GLU A 429 -0.23 31.62 -3.48
N ASP A 430 -0.81 32.77 -3.12
CA ASP A 430 -0.22 34.09 -3.36
C ASP A 430 -0.44 34.99 -2.16
N TRP A 431 0.65 35.24 -1.44
CA TRP A 431 0.66 35.93 -0.16
C TRP A 431 1.16 37.38 -0.25
N ARG A 432 1.40 37.91 -1.46
CA ARG A 432 1.89 39.28 -1.67
C ARG A 432 0.97 40.36 -1.10
N PHE A 433 -0.31 40.07 -0.85
CA PHE A 433 -1.21 41.00 -0.18
C PHE A 433 -0.74 41.36 1.26
N LEU A 434 0.11 40.53 1.88
CA LEU A 434 0.71 40.78 3.19
C LEU A 434 1.79 41.88 3.17
N ALA A 435 2.25 42.29 1.98
CA ALA A 435 3.06 43.49 1.79
C ALA A 435 2.33 44.74 2.30
N ASN A 436 0.99 44.75 2.27
CA ASN A 436 0.21 45.81 2.87
C ASN A 436 0.31 45.76 4.41
N PRO A 437 0.83 46.80 5.09
CA PRO A 437 0.90 46.84 6.55
C PRO A 437 -0.46 46.70 7.23
N LYS A 438 -1.56 47.03 6.55
CA LYS A 438 -2.94 46.93 7.05
C LYS A 438 -3.59 45.57 6.79
N ALA A 439 -2.90 44.63 6.13
CA ALA A 439 -3.42 43.28 5.91
C ALA A 439 -3.64 42.57 7.26
N LYS A 440 -4.71 41.78 7.35
CA LYS A 440 -4.97 40.96 8.53
C LYS A 440 -3.88 39.88 8.62
N ARG A 441 -3.22 39.80 9.77
CA ARG A 441 -2.16 38.82 10.07
C ARG A 441 -2.60 37.80 11.11
N ASP A 442 -1.96 36.64 11.05
CA ASP A 442 -2.01 35.54 12.01
C ASP A 442 -0.55 35.09 12.32
N TRP A 443 -0.40 34.02 13.09
CA TRP A 443 0.90 33.51 13.51
C TRP A 443 1.77 32.98 12.35
N ALA A 444 1.15 32.54 11.25
CA ALA A 444 1.86 32.03 10.08
C ALA A 444 2.23 33.14 9.08
N SER A 445 1.60 34.32 9.19
CA SER A 445 1.82 35.45 8.28
C SER A 445 3.30 35.85 8.10
N PRO A 446 4.17 35.84 9.13
CA PRO A 446 5.60 36.09 8.95
C PRO A 446 6.32 35.06 8.08
N LEU A 447 5.82 33.81 8.02
CA LEU A 447 6.35 32.74 7.15
C LEU A 447 5.76 32.85 5.74
N LYS A 448 4.55 33.39 5.61
CA LYS A 448 3.85 33.54 4.33
C LYS A 448 4.37 34.66 3.46
N TYR A 449 5.00 35.68 4.03
CA TYR A 449 5.57 36.77 3.25
C TYR A 449 6.84 37.30 3.93
N ILE A 450 7.98 36.95 3.33
CA ILE A 450 9.31 37.36 3.76
C ILE A 450 9.89 38.24 2.64
N PRO A 451 9.91 39.58 2.77
CA PRO A 451 10.59 40.43 1.80
C PRO A 451 12.10 40.17 1.87
N LEU A 452 12.73 39.97 0.71
CA LEU A 452 14.17 39.75 0.59
C LEU A 452 14.93 41.00 0.10
N ASP A 453 14.19 42.03 -0.28
CA ASP A 453 14.69 43.35 -0.68
C ASP A 453 13.92 44.48 0.04
N GLY A 454 14.47 45.70 -0.01
CA GLY A 454 13.88 46.85 0.69
C GLY A 454 12.54 47.33 0.12
N ASN A 455 12.24 47.00 -1.14
CA ASN A 455 11.03 47.45 -1.84
C ASN A 455 9.92 46.39 -1.88
N GLY A 456 10.22 45.14 -1.51
CA GLY A 456 9.28 44.02 -1.52
C GLY A 456 9.04 43.43 -2.92
N ASP A 457 9.89 43.76 -3.91
CA ASP A 457 9.82 43.19 -5.25
C ASP A 457 10.31 41.74 -5.23
N ILE A 458 11.22 41.39 -4.32
CA ILE A 458 11.69 40.02 -4.12
C ILE A 458 11.10 39.52 -2.80
N SER A 459 10.37 38.41 -2.87
CA SER A 459 9.75 37.82 -1.67
C SER A 459 9.85 36.31 -1.66
N LEU A 460 9.92 35.76 -0.45
CA LEU A 460 9.84 34.34 -0.19
C LEU A 460 8.56 34.04 0.61
N SER A 461 7.81 33.03 0.19
CA SER A 461 6.69 32.49 0.94
C SER A 461 6.97 31.03 1.31
N LEU A 462 6.79 30.68 2.58
CA LEU A 462 6.86 29.29 3.04
C LEU A 462 5.45 28.73 3.24
N ASN A 463 5.25 27.46 2.90
CA ASN A 463 3.99 26.76 3.14
C ASN A 463 4.25 25.31 3.55
N GLY A 464 3.25 24.70 4.19
CA GLY A 464 3.35 23.30 4.54
C GLY A 464 2.08 22.74 5.17
N ASP A 465 1.94 21.42 5.11
CA ASP A 465 0.90 20.70 5.83
C ASP A 465 1.43 19.42 6.48
N GLN A 466 0.79 19.05 7.59
CA GLN A 466 0.87 17.72 8.19
C GLN A 466 -0.54 17.15 8.16
N ARG A 467 -0.71 16.01 7.49
CA ARG A 467 -1.97 15.29 7.39
C ARG A 467 -1.80 13.91 7.98
N THR A 468 -2.62 13.58 8.98
CA THR A 468 -2.68 12.24 9.54
C THR A 468 -4.09 11.71 9.40
N SER A 469 -4.23 10.48 8.91
CA SER A 469 -5.52 9.82 8.83
C SER A 469 -5.46 8.41 9.39
N VAL A 470 -6.54 8.01 10.05
CA VAL A 470 -6.72 6.65 10.56
C VAL A 470 -7.95 6.08 9.87
N SER A 471 -7.83 4.90 9.29
CA SER A 471 -8.94 4.21 8.65
C SER A 471 -9.08 2.77 9.15
N VAL A 472 -10.32 2.31 9.21
CA VAL A 472 -10.69 0.96 9.63
C VAL A 472 -11.60 0.37 8.57
N SER A 473 -11.31 -0.85 8.14
CA SER A 473 -12.14 -1.62 7.20
C SER A 473 -12.42 -2.99 7.76
N THR A 474 -13.70 -3.39 7.81
CA THR A 474 -14.10 -4.70 8.32
C THR A 474 -13.77 -5.83 7.35
N ARG A 475 -13.79 -5.54 6.06
CA ARG A 475 -13.58 -6.49 4.97
C ARG A 475 -12.87 -5.76 3.81
N PRO A 476 -11.56 -5.48 3.95
CA PRO A 476 -10.85 -4.68 2.95
C PRO A 476 -10.95 -5.33 1.58
N LEU A 477 -11.06 -4.51 0.54
CA LEU A 477 -11.25 -4.95 -0.85
C LEU A 477 -12.49 -5.83 -1.08
N LEU A 478 -13.46 -5.83 -0.15
CA LEU A 478 -14.66 -6.67 -0.17
C LEU A 478 -14.36 -8.19 -0.11
N SER A 479 -13.14 -8.60 0.26
CA SER A 479 -12.70 -10.00 0.32
C SER A 479 -12.63 -10.56 1.74
N ASP A 480 -12.60 -11.88 1.92
CA ASP A 480 -12.54 -12.57 3.23
C ASP A 480 -11.23 -12.38 4.03
N SER A 481 -10.45 -11.36 3.69
CA SER A 481 -9.33 -10.84 4.47
C SER A 481 -9.76 -10.39 5.87
N THR A 482 -8.83 -10.46 6.82
CA THR A 482 -9.01 -9.91 8.16
C THR A 482 -9.20 -8.40 8.13
N GLU A 483 -9.82 -7.86 9.18
CA GLU A 483 -9.97 -6.41 9.39
C GLU A 483 -8.65 -5.65 9.14
N ARG A 484 -8.72 -4.49 8.50
CA ARG A 484 -7.59 -3.58 8.27
C ARG A 484 -7.73 -2.33 9.12
N ILE A 485 -6.66 -1.95 9.79
CA ILE A 485 -6.48 -0.65 10.42
C ILE A 485 -5.28 -0.01 9.74
N GLU A 486 -5.45 1.16 9.15
CA GLU A 486 -4.40 1.84 8.38
C GLU A 486 -4.26 3.27 8.87
N ILE A 487 -3.02 3.66 9.16
CA ILE A 487 -2.63 5.00 9.57
C ILE A 487 -1.75 5.57 8.47
N LEU A 488 -2.19 6.65 7.84
CA LEU A 488 -1.42 7.39 6.86
C LEU A 488 -0.99 8.72 7.45
N SER A 489 0.29 9.05 7.32
CA SER A 489 0.86 10.34 7.71
C SER A 489 1.59 10.95 6.53
N ARG A 490 1.32 12.22 6.24
CA ARG A 490 2.02 12.99 5.21
C ARG A 490 2.46 14.33 5.77
N THR A 491 3.73 14.66 5.53
CA THR A 491 4.27 16.00 5.75
C THR A 491 4.64 16.62 4.41
N THR A 492 4.28 17.88 4.17
CA THR A 492 4.77 18.65 3.03
C THR A 492 5.30 20.01 3.47
N LEU A 493 6.38 20.45 2.82
CA LEU A 493 7.04 21.73 3.05
C LEU A 493 7.42 22.34 1.71
N GLY A 494 7.04 23.59 1.47
CA GLY A 494 7.31 24.28 0.23
C GLY A 494 7.74 25.73 0.41
N ALA A 495 8.38 26.25 -0.63
CA ALA A 495 8.93 27.59 -0.71
C ALA A 495 8.65 28.18 -2.10
N ASP A 496 8.11 29.41 -2.13
CA ASP A 496 7.83 30.18 -3.35
C ASP A 496 8.68 31.45 -3.35
N LEU A 497 9.74 31.45 -4.17
CA LEU A 497 10.57 32.62 -4.42
C LEU A 497 9.99 33.40 -5.60
N ARG A 498 9.61 34.66 -5.36
CA ARG A 498 9.06 35.56 -6.38
C ARG A 498 10.01 36.71 -6.62
N ILE A 499 10.24 37.02 -7.90
CA ILE A 499 11.09 38.10 -8.37
C ILE A 499 10.25 39.02 -9.24
N GLY A 500 9.86 40.15 -8.67
CA GLY A 500 8.89 41.08 -9.22
C GLY A 500 7.52 40.44 -9.46
N PRO A 501 6.71 41.01 -10.36
CA PRO A 501 5.39 40.45 -10.69
C PRO A 501 5.47 39.27 -11.68
N ALA A 502 6.59 39.08 -12.37
CA ALA A 502 6.69 38.25 -13.57
C ALA A 502 7.31 36.88 -13.34
N VAL A 503 8.29 36.73 -12.45
CA VAL A 503 9.08 35.50 -12.35
C VAL A 503 8.90 34.87 -10.97
N ARG A 504 8.79 33.54 -10.93
CA ARG A 504 8.86 32.78 -9.68
C ARG A 504 9.49 31.41 -9.85
N VAL A 505 10.02 30.88 -8.76
CA VAL A 505 10.48 29.50 -8.62
C VAL A 505 9.83 28.91 -7.37
N TYR A 506 9.17 27.77 -7.54
CA TYR A 506 8.52 27.06 -6.45
C TYR A 506 9.15 25.69 -6.26
N GLY A 507 9.41 25.33 -5.01
CA GLY A 507 9.85 23.99 -4.60
C GLY A 507 9.00 23.45 -3.46
N GLU A 508 8.75 22.15 -3.47
CA GLU A 508 8.01 21.45 -2.43
C GLU A 508 8.54 20.04 -2.23
N LEU A 509 8.81 19.70 -0.97
CA LEU A 509 9.15 18.37 -0.52
C LEU A 509 7.95 17.73 0.16
N ALA A 510 7.82 16.42 0.00
CA ALA A 510 6.83 15.61 0.72
C ALA A 510 7.48 14.37 1.32
N SER A 511 6.94 13.91 2.43
CA SER A 511 7.24 12.62 3.05
C SER A 511 5.93 11.94 3.40
N GLY A 512 5.85 10.63 3.17
CA GLY A 512 4.65 9.83 3.37
C GLY A 512 4.99 8.55 4.12
N HIS A 513 4.24 8.27 5.18
CA HIS A 513 4.37 7.04 5.96
C HIS A 513 3.03 6.34 6.10
N ILE A 514 3.09 5.01 6.07
CA ILE A 514 1.96 4.11 6.33
C ILE A 514 2.33 3.19 7.49
N SER A 515 1.36 2.92 8.37
CA SER A 515 1.51 1.93 9.44
C SER A 515 0.15 1.37 9.80
N GLY A 516 0.10 0.28 10.57
CA GLY A 516 -1.16 -0.23 11.09
C GLY A 516 -1.18 -1.74 11.26
N LYS A 517 -2.35 -2.32 11.02
CA LYS A 517 -2.63 -3.76 11.07
C LYS A 517 -3.27 -4.17 9.75
N ASN A 518 -2.65 -5.11 9.04
CA ASN A 518 -3.10 -5.56 7.72
C ASN A 518 -3.26 -4.40 6.73
N GLU A 519 -2.43 -3.38 6.90
CA GLU A 519 -2.38 -2.18 6.08
C GLU A 519 -2.10 -2.52 4.61
N THR A 520 -2.37 -1.56 3.73
CA THR A 520 -2.06 -1.71 2.31
C THR A 520 -0.55 -1.89 2.12
N ARG A 521 -0.15 -2.58 1.05
CA ARG A 521 1.26 -2.69 0.66
C ARG A 521 1.90 -1.30 0.60
N HIS A 522 3.14 -1.23 1.09
CA HIS A 522 3.99 -0.05 1.10
C HIS A 522 4.48 0.25 -0.34
N LEU A 523 3.58 0.81 -1.14
CA LEU A 523 3.87 1.32 -2.47
C LEU A 523 4.32 2.78 -2.35
N ALA A 524 5.13 3.25 -3.29
CA ALA A 524 5.68 4.61 -3.38
C ALA A 524 4.69 5.75 -3.07
N ASN A 525 3.44 5.60 -3.51
CA ASN A 525 2.41 6.62 -3.30
C ASN A 525 1.84 6.63 -1.87
N PHE A 526 2.04 5.57 -1.08
CA PHE A 526 1.68 5.48 0.33
C PHE A 526 2.89 5.69 1.24
N GLU A 527 4.05 5.16 0.87
CA GLU A 527 5.30 5.25 1.64
C GLU A 527 6.44 5.79 0.80
N ASN A 528 7.04 6.87 1.26
CA ASN A 528 8.19 7.51 0.65
C ASN A 528 8.89 8.38 1.70
N ASP A 529 10.19 8.16 1.92
CA ASP A 529 10.94 8.86 2.97
C ASP A 529 11.04 10.36 2.69
N LEU A 530 11.37 10.73 1.44
CA LEU A 530 11.41 12.11 0.98
C LEU A 530 11.35 12.18 -0.55
N VAL A 531 10.39 12.93 -1.09
CA VAL A 531 10.21 13.13 -2.54
C VAL A 531 10.13 14.62 -2.87
N VAL A 532 10.68 15.01 -4.02
CA VAL A 532 10.40 16.33 -4.60
C VAL A 532 8.97 16.34 -5.17
N GLN A 533 8.00 16.80 -4.39
CA GLN A 533 6.60 16.81 -4.81
C GLN A 533 6.34 17.81 -5.95
N GLN A 534 6.96 18.99 -5.90
CA GLN A 534 6.93 20.01 -6.96
C GLN A 534 8.27 20.75 -7.04
N LEU A 535 8.69 21.10 -8.24
CA LEU A 535 9.84 21.96 -8.51
C LEU A 535 9.68 22.58 -9.90
N PHE A 536 9.27 23.84 -9.96
CA PHE A 536 9.02 24.52 -11.22
C PHE A 536 9.44 25.99 -11.21
N ALA A 537 9.75 26.51 -12.40
CA ALA A 537 9.86 27.92 -12.68
C ALA A 537 8.63 28.39 -13.48
N GLU A 538 8.14 29.59 -13.17
CA GLU A 538 7.02 30.20 -13.88
C GLU A 538 7.33 31.63 -14.28
N VAL A 539 7.02 31.97 -15.53
CA VAL A 539 7.12 33.32 -16.08
C VAL A 539 5.74 33.80 -16.51
N ARG A 540 5.41 35.04 -16.15
CA ARG A 540 4.16 35.72 -16.47
C ARG A 540 4.43 36.95 -17.33
N ALA A 541 3.61 37.14 -18.35
CA ALA A 541 3.68 38.33 -19.21
C ALA A 541 2.28 38.77 -19.63
N PRO A 542 2.03 40.08 -19.78
CA PRO A 542 0.79 40.54 -20.37
C PRO A 542 0.69 40.08 -21.83
N VAL A 543 -0.50 39.70 -22.28
CA VAL A 543 -0.80 39.37 -23.68
C VAL A 543 -2.08 40.06 -24.11
N ALA A 544 -1.94 41.17 -24.85
CA ALA A 544 -3.04 42.11 -25.10
C ALA A 544 -3.73 42.53 -23.78
N SER A 545 -5.04 42.29 -23.64
CA SER A 545 -5.80 42.56 -22.41
C SER A 545 -5.79 41.40 -21.39
N GLY A 546 -5.02 40.34 -21.68
CA GLY A 546 -4.93 39.12 -20.90
C GLY A 546 -3.54 38.92 -20.29
N LEU A 547 -3.34 37.70 -19.78
CA LEU A 547 -2.13 37.27 -19.09
C LEU A 547 -1.68 35.91 -19.62
N ALA A 548 -0.44 35.81 -20.08
CA ALA A 548 0.22 34.54 -20.38
C ALA A 548 1.05 34.07 -19.18
N ARG A 549 1.09 32.75 -18.98
CA ARG A 549 1.93 32.05 -18.02
C ARG A 549 2.61 30.87 -18.70
N VAL A 550 3.92 30.76 -18.54
CA VAL A 550 4.69 29.58 -18.92
C VAL A 550 5.25 28.98 -17.64
N THR A 551 4.91 27.71 -17.38
CA THR A 551 5.39 26.95 -16.21
C THR A 551 6.19 25.75 -16.70
N ILE A 552 7.45 25.64 -16.29
CA ILE A 552 8.36 24.56 -16.67
C ILE A 552 8.88 23.88 -15.41
N GLY A 553 8.84 22.55 -15.41
CA GLY A 553 9.31 21.70 -14.31
C GLY A 553 8.22 20.79 -13.77
N ARG A 554 8.48 20.22 -12.60
CA ARG A 554 7.58 19.30 -11.90
C ARG A 554 6.46 20.07 -11.19
N GLN A 555 5.22 19.79 -11.55
CA GLN A 555 4.05 20.53 -11.06
C GLN A 555 2.84 19.60 -10.86
N GLU A 556 2.00 19.94 -9.90
CA GLU A 556 0.66 19.36 -9.80
C GLU A 556 -0.26 19.98 -10.88
N PHE A 557 -1.19 19.19 -11.43
CA PHE A 557 -2.01 19.60 -12.58
C PHE A 557 -3.52 19.38 -12.38
N PHE A 558 -4.35 20.34 -12.80
CA PHE A 558 -5.81 20.34 -12.53
C PHE A 558 -6.70 20.85 -13.68
N ASP A 559 -6.21 21.00 -14.92
CA ASP A 559 -7.10 21.31 -16.04
C ASP A 559 -7.82 20.04 -16.48
N GLY A 560 -9.15 20.01 -16.36
CA GLY A 560 -9.97 18.86 -16.72
C GLY A 560 -11.14 18.63 -15.76
N PRO A 561 -12.17 17.88 -16.19
CA PRO A 561 -13.16 17.36 -15.24
C PRO A 561 -12.48 16.38 -14.26
N ARG A 562 -12.89 16.43 -12.99
CA ARG A 562 -12.37 15.53 -11.92
C ARG A 562 -12.51 14.05 -12.24
N PHE A 563 -13.42 13.72 -13.16
CA PHE A 563 -13.68 12.38 -13.65
C PHE A 563 -12.48 11.75 -14.39
N ILE A 564 -11.54 12.57 -14.91
CA ILE A 564 -10.34 12.10 -15.61
C ILE A 564 -9.02 12.72 -15.11
N ILE A 565 -9.05 13.89 -14.44
CA ILE A 565 -7.85 14.54 -13.92
C ILE A 565 -8.02 14.86 -12.43
N SER A 566 -7.05 14.44 -11.61
CA SER A 566 -6.96 14.77 -10.19
C SER A 566 -5.52 14.56 -9.69
N LEU A 567 -5.24 15.06 -8.49
CA LEU A 567 -3.97 14.83 -7.81
C LEU A 567 -3.86 13.45 -7.14
N ARG A 568 -4.93 12.66 -7.17
CA ARG A 568 -5.08 11.42 -6.37
C ARG A 568 -4.68 11.62 -4.90
N ASP A 569 -5.37 12.53 -4.21
CA ASP A 569 -5.05 12.92 -2.82
C ASP A 569 -5.45 11.87 -1.75
N ASN A 570 -5.79 10.62 -2.11
CA ASN A 570 -6.14 9.59 -1.12
C ASN A 570 -4.90 8.83 -0.58
N PRO A 571 -3.95 8.39 -1.42
CA PRO A 571 -2.58 8.10 -1.01
C PRO A 571 -1.87 9.31 -0.35
N ASN A 572 -0.70 9.05 0.24
CA ASN A 572 0.13 10.11 0.82
C ASN A 572 0.73 10.97 -0.30
N ILE A 573 1.54 10.40 -1.18
CA ILE A 573 2.21 11.14 -2.25
C ILE A 573 1.23 11.41 -3.38
N ARG A 574 1.13 12.67 -3.78
CA ARG A 574 0.24 13.11 -4.87
C ARG A 574 0.91 12.92 -6.21
N VAL A 575 0.11 12.77 -7.26
CA VAL A 575 0.62 12.74 -8.62
C VAL A 575 1.16 14.12 -9.00
N SER A 576 2.42 14.16 -9.41
CA SER A 576 3.07 15.32 -10.01
C SER A 576 3.50 15.00 -11.44
N MET A 577 3.57 16.05 -12.26
CA MET A 577 3.80 15.99 -13.69
C MET A 577 5.06 16.79 -14.04
N ASN A 578 5.98 16.20 -14.77
CA ASN A 578 7.20 16.84 -15.27
C ASN A 578 6.96 17.32 -16.69
N GLY A 579 7.25 18.59 -16.96
CA GLY A 579 7.18 19.11 -18.33
C GLY A 579 6.86 20.60 -18.37
N ALA A 580 6.11 21.00 -19.40
CA ALA A 580 5.82 22.40 -19.65
C ALA A 580 4.32 22.64 -19.84
N ARG A 581 3.86 23.80 -19.35
CA ARG A 581 2.49 24.29 -19.52
C ARG A 581 2.49 25.74 -19.92
N LEU A 582 1.74 26.05 -20.96
CA LEU A 582 1.36 27.40 -21.36
C LEU A 582 -0.09 27.62 -20.94
N SER A 583 -0.38 28.71 -20.24
CA SER A 583 -1.74 29.15 -19.93
C SER A 583 -1.93 30.60 -20.32
N MET A 584 -3.05 30.93 -20.95
CA MET A 584 -3.42 32.30 -21.30
C MET A 584 -4.82 32.61 -20.80
N ASP A 585 -4.96 33.70 -20.07
CA ASP A 585 -6.18 34.08 -19.38
C ASP A 585 -6.64 35.47 -19.84
N TRP A 586 -7.87 35.56 -20.36
CA TRP A 586 -8.59 36.81 -20.57
C TRP A 586 -9.80 36.89 -19.63
N LYS A 587 -10.61 37.94 -19.68
CA LYS A 587 -11.78 38.09 -18.79
C LYS A 587 -12.84 36.99 -18.97
N ARG A 588 -13.04 36.53 -20.21
CA ARG A 588 -14.13 35.60 -20.58
C ARG A 588 -13.68 34.26 -21.15
N PHE A 589 -12.40 34.10 -21.42
CA PHE A 589 -11.86 32.84 -21.93
C PHE A 589 -10.47 32.59 -21.38
N ARG A 590 -10.16 31.31 -21.18
CA ARG A 590 -8.86 30.80 -20.80
C ARG A 590 -8.47 29.63 -21.70
N PHE A 591 -7.21 29.59 -22.09
CA PHE A 591 -6.59 28.51 -22.83
C PHE A 591 -5.40 27.93 -22.05
N SER A 592 -5.17 26.63 -22.18
CA SER A 592 -4.03 25.93 -21.59
C SER A 592 -3.56 24.85 -22.56
N ALA A 593 -2.25 24.73 -22.76
CA ALA A 593 -1.61 23.66 -23.52
C ALA A 593 -0.44 23.12 -22.72
N PHE A 594 -0.21 21.81 -22.78
CA PHE A 594 0.78 21.15 -21.93
C PHE A 594 1.33 19.87 -22.54
N TYR A 595 2.56 19.54 -22.13
CA TYR A 595 3.22 18.26 -22.34
C TYR A 595 3.76 17.79 -20.99
N PHE A 596 3.40 16.57 -20.58
CA PHE A 596 3.75 16.04 -19.28
C PHE A 596 4.15 14.56 -19.32
N GLU A 597 5.09 14.22 -18.44
CA GLU A 597 5.42 12.87 -18.01
C GLU A 597 5.21 12.79 -16.50
N PRO A 598 4.42 11.84 -15.98
CA PRO A 598 4.24 11.72 -14.53
C PRO A 598 5.57 11.40 -13.85
N THR A 599 5.73 11.88 -12.63
CA THR A 599 6.85 11.51 -11.76
C THR A 599 6.73 10.05 -11.37
N ASP A 600 7.83 9.31 -11.42
CA ASP A 600 7.96 8.04 -10.72
C ASP A 600 8.45 8.35 -9.29
N PRO A 601 7.59 8.24 -8.25
CA PRO A 601 7.93 8.76 -6.93
C PRO A 601 9.07 8.02 -6.22
N GLY A 602 9.40 6.78 -6.60
CA GLY A 602 10.33 5.95 -5.81
C GLY A 602 9.80 5.66 -4.38
N ASN A 603 10.55 4.90 -3.58
CA ASN A 603 10.15 4.57 -2.20
C ASN A 603 11.10 5.16 -1.14
N GLY A 604 12.27 5.64 -1.55
CA GLY A 604 13.38 6.02 -0.67
C GLY A 604 13.50 7.52 -0.47
N PHE A 605 14.75 7.95 -0.29
CA PHE A 605 15.12 9.35 -0.07
C PHE A 605 15.59 9.97 -1.38
N LEU A 606 14.77 10.85 -1.96
CA LEU A 606 15.05 11.56 -3.22
C LEU A 606 15.46 10.62 -4.37
N ASP A 607 14.85 9.42 -4.42
CA ASP A 607 15.02 8.43 -5.48
C ASP A 607 13.98 8.59 -6.60
N ASP A 608 13.25 9.70 -6.59
CA ASP A 608 12.22 10.00 -7.57
C ASP A 608 12.79 10.26 -8.98
N GLY A 609 12.10 9.71 -9.98
CA GLY A 609 12.47 9.78 -11.39
C GLY A 609 11.48 10.57 -12.23
N ILE A 610 11.89 10.91 -13.45
CA ILE A 610 11.00 11.46 -14.48
C ILE A 610 10.57 10.34 -15.41
N GLY A 611 9.27 10.19 -15.57
CA GLY A 611 8.68 9.25 -16.50
C GLY A 611 8.65 7.82 -15.96
N ASN A 612 7.59 7.12 -16.32
CA ASN A 612 7.36 5.70 -16.01
C ASN A 612 6.82 4.96 -17.25
N GLY A 613 7.13 5.46 -18.44
CA GLY A 613 6.55 4.99 -19.70
C GLY A 613 5.16 5.55 -20.01
N GLU A 614 4.67 6.54 -19.24
CA GLU A 614 3.43 7.28 -19.52
C GLU A 614 3.72 8.71 -20.01
N THR A 615 2.87 9.23 -20.90
CA THR A 615 2.87 10.64 -21.32
C THR A 615 1.44 11.19 -21.37
N LEU A 616 1.29 12.47 -21.06
CA LEU A 616 0.03 13.20 -21.17
C LEU A 616 0.28 14.56 -21.84
N THR A 617 -0.23 14.73 -23.05
CA THR A 617 -0.14 15.98 -23.81
C THR A 617 -1.54 16.47 -24.15
N GLY A 618 -1.77 17.78 -24.18
CA GLY A 618 -3.09 18.24 -24.59
C GLY A 618 -3.34 19.72 -24.50
N ALA A 619 -4.60 20.06 -24.74
CA ALA A 619 -5.12 21.41 -24.67
C ALA A 619 -6.46 21.45 -23.94
N TYR A 620 -6.69 22.54 -23.21
CA TYR A 620 -7.89 22.80 -22.43
C TYR A 620 -8.35 24.24 -22.64
N GLY A 621 -9.62 24.41 -23.00
CA GLY A 621 -10.29 25.71 -23.05
C GLY A 621 -11.27 25.86 -21.90
N SER A 622 -11.51 27.09 -21.45
CA SER A 622 -12.57 27.41 -20.49
C SER A 622 -13.23 28.74 -20.84
N PHE A 623 -14.52 28.71 -21.17
CA PHE A 623 -15.30 29.86 -21.60
C PHE A 623 -16.32 30.25 -20.53
N LEU A 624 -16.28 31.52 -20.10
CA LEU A 624 -17.28 32.09 -19.20
C LEU A 624 -18.50 32.53 -20.01
N LEU A 625 -19.57 31.74 -19.94
CA LEU A 625 -20.80 31.94 -20.72
C LEU A 625 -21.67 33.08 -20.18
N THR A 626 -21.68 33.29 -18.87
CA THR A 626 -22.49 34.32 -18.19
C THR A 626 -21.65 35.54 -17.82
N GLY A 627 -22.15 36.76 -18.07
CA GLY A 627 -21.45 38.00 -17.75
C GLY A 627 -21.47 38.38 -16.27
N GLU A 628 -20.64 39.35 -15.88
CA GLU A 628 -20.82 40.05 -14.60
C GLU A 628 -22.11 40.89 -14.69
N GLY A 629 -23.14 40.52 -13.92
CA GLY A 629 -24.38 41.29 -13.84
C GLY A 629 -25.63 40.59 -14.38
N ASP A 630 -25.52 39.41 -15.00
CA ASP A 630 -26.70 38.62 -15.38
C ASP A 630 -27.49 38.27 -14.10
N ALA A 631 -28.71 38.80 -13.99
CA ALA A 631 -29.57 38.70 -12.82
C ALA A 631 -29.90 37.22 -12.48
N GLY A 632 -29.01 36.59 -11.71
CA GLY A 632 -29.08 35.16 -11.39
C GLY A 632 -27.90 34.57 -10.60
N LYS A 633 -27.07 35.38 -9.92
CA LYS A 633 -26.07 35.02 -8.86
C LYS A 633 -25.18 33.78 -9.09
N GLY A 634 -24.85 33.40 -10.32
CA GLY A 634 -23.99 32.26 -10.61
C GLY A 634 -23.17 32.47 -11.89
N ARG A 635 -22.05 31.76 -12.01
CA ARG A 635 -21.20 31.75 -13.21
C ARG A 635 -21.30 30.38 -13.86
N ILE A 636 -21.46 30.35 -15.19
CA ILE A 636 -21.47 29.12 -15.98
C ILE A 636 -20.25 29.10 -16.90
N PHE A 637 -19.58 27.96 -16.91
CA PHE A 637 -18.37 27.68 -17.67
C PHE A 637 -18.62 26.54 -18.66
N PHE A 638 -18.07 26.68 -19.85
CA PHE A 638 -18.00 25.62 -20.84
C PHE A 638 -16.54 25.36 -21.20
N ASP A 639 -16.11 24.13 -21.01
CA ASP A 639 -14.71 23.75 -21.05
C ASP A 639 -14.48 22.60 -22.03
N PRO A 640 -14.19 22.87 -23.32
CA PRO A 640 -13.78 21.86 -24.27
C PRO A 640 -12.31 21.46 -24.05
N PHE A 641 -11.99 20.19 -24.27
CA PHE A 641 -10.63 19.68 -24.08
C PHE A 641 -10.27 18.52 -25.02
N TYR A 642 -8.98 18.37 -25.23
CA TYR A 642 -8.36 17.26 -25.96
C TYR A 642 -7.08 16.83 -25.25
N TYR A 643 -6.99 15.55 -24.89
CA TYR A 643 -5.82 14.93 -24.27
C TYR A 643 -5.36 13.71 -25.07
N HIS A 644 -4.07 13.71 -25.39
CA HIS A 644 -3.32 12.57 -25.89
C HIS A 644 -2.63 11.88 -24.72
N PHE A 645 -2.93 10.60 -24.52
CA PHE A 645 -2.33 9.76 -23.47
C PHE A 645 -1.64 8.56 -24.10
N GLU A 646 -0.39 8.31 -23.71
CA GLU A 646 0.29 7.05 -24.00
C GLU A 646 0.80 6.40 -22.72
N ASP A 647 0.71 5.08 -22.65
CA ASP A 647 1.28 4.21 -21.61
C ASP A 647 1.87 2.98 -22.31
N THR A 648 3.16 2.73 -22.10
CA THR A 648 3.92 1.69 -22.84
C THR A 648 3.61 0.26 -22.40
N ASP A 649 3.19 0.03 -21.15
CA ASP A 649 2.82 -1.30 -20.62
C ASP A 649 1.60 -1.23 -19.70
N ARG A 650 0.49 -0.76 -20.26
CA ARG A 650 -0.77 -0.69 -19.52
C ARG A 650 -1.36 -2.07 -19.30
N LYS A 651 -1.82 -2.33 -18.08
CA LYS A 651 -2.60 -3.53 -17.73
C LYS A 651 -4.06 -3.19 -17.47
N LEU A 652 -4.98 -3.89 -18.13
CA LEU A 652 -6.41 -3.77 -17.89
C LEU A 652 -7.11 -5.12 -18.10
N GLY A 653 -7.66 -5.68 -17.02
CA GLY A 653 -8.18 -7.05 -17.04
C GLY A 653 -7.05 -8.03 -17.39
N PRO A 654 -7.23 -8.93 -18.38
CA PRO A 654 -6.20 -9.87 -18.80
C PRO A 654 -5.27 -9.32 -19.90
N ILE A 655 -5.52 -8.10 -20.41
CA ILE A 655 -4.75 -7.50 -21.50
C ILE A 655 -3.61 -6.66 -20.93
N SER A 656 -2.41 -6.83 -21.49
CA SER A 656 -1.23 -5.98 -21.26
C SER A 656 -0.72 -5.44 -22.60
N GLY A 657 -0.16 -4.23 -22.58
CA GLY A 657 0.58 -3.65 -23.71
C GLY A 657 0.34 -2.16 -23.86
N LYS A 658 0.89 -1.58 -24.94
CA LYS A 658 0.79 -0.13 -25.20
C LYS A 658 -0.67 0.33 -25.29
N ASP A 659 -1.06 1.31 -24.48
CA ASP A 659 -2.33 2.05 -24.56
C ASP A 659 -2.05 3.46 -25.09
N ARG A 660 -2.60 3.77 -26.24
CA ARG A 660 -2.56 5.11 -26.85
C ARG A 660 -3.98 5.58 -27.02
N ARG A 661 -4.35 6.66 -26.34
CA ARG A 661 -5.71 7.21 -26.36
C ARG A 661 -5.74 8.67 -26.76
N GLU A 662 -6.63 8.94 -27.70
CA GLU A 662 -7.07 10.29 -28.03
C GLU A 662 -8.38 10.54 -27.27
N THR A 663 -8.34 11.44 -26.29
CA THR A 663 -9.48 11.75 -25.42
C THR A 663 -10.03 13.13 -25.74
N TYR A 664 -11.26 13.20 -26.22
CA TYR A 664 -11.95 14.45 -26.55
C TYR A 664 -13.16 14.60 -25.64
N GLY A 665 -13.44 15.81 -25.18
CA GLY A 665 -14.62 16.02 -24.37
C GLY A 665 -14.95 17.48 -24.12
N ALA A 666 -16.06 17.66 -23.42
CA ALA A 666 -16.49 18.97 -22.95
C ALA A 666 -17.10 18.85 -21.56
N ARG A 667 -16.89 19.89 -20.76
CA ARG A 667 -17.48 20.03 -19.42
C ARG A 667 -18.29 21.31 -19.35
N LEU A 668 -19.54 21.22 -18.90
CA LEU A 668 -20.40 22.35 -18.60
C LEU A 668 -20.65 22.39 -17.09
N TRP A 669 -20.24 23.46 -16.43
CA TRP A 669 -20.30 23.51 -14.96
C TRP A 669 -20.49 24.93 -14.42
N GLY A 670 -20.93 25.02 -13.18
CA GLY A 670 -21.13 26.29 -12.50
C GLY A 670 -22.42 26.32 -11.70
N SER A 671 -23.05 27.49 -11.65
CA SER A 671 -24.31 27.69 -10.93
C SER A 671 -25.22 28.69 -11.61
N ARG A 672 -26.53 28.53 -11.37
CA ARG A 672 -27.58 29.48 -11.74
C ARG A 672 -28.65 29.48 -10.66
N GLY A 673 -28.85 30.60 -9.98
CA GLY A 673 -29.75 30.67 -8.83
C GLY A 673 -29.34 29.70 -7.71
N ASN A 674 -30.25 28.81 -7.30
CA ASN A 674 -30.00 27.78 -6.28
C ASN A 674 -29.51 26.44 -6.87
N LEU A 675 -29.45 26.32 -8.19
CA LEU A 675 -28.91 25.15 -8.88
C LEU A 675 -27.40 25.30 -9.05
N SER A 676 -26.67 24.23 -8.76
CA SER A 676 -25.26 24.07 -9.11
C SER A 676 -25.10 22.76 -9.87
N PHE A 677 -24.28 22.75 -10.91
CA PHE A 677 -24.11 21.59 -11.78
C PHE A 677 -22.67 21.47 -12.28
N ASP A 678 -22.27 20.25 -12.60
CA ASP A 678 -20.98 19.88 -13.18
C ASP A 678 -21.16 18.64 -14.05
N TRP A 679 -21.19 18.84 -15.36
CA TRP A 679 -21.50 17.81 -16.35
C TRP A 679 -20.33 17.67 -17.32
N ALA A 680 -19.89 16.44 -17.56
CA ALA A 680 -18.82 16.13 -18.50
C ALA A 680 -19.24 14.99 -19.43
N ALA A 681 -18.92 15.13 -20.71
CA ALA A 681 -19.03 14.08 -21.72
C ALA A 681 -17.67 13.87 -22.37
N ILE A 682 -17.23 12.61 -22.46
CA ILE A 682 -15.88 12.23 -22.84
C ILE A 682 -15.94 11.08 -23.84
N LYS A 683 -15.20 11.19 -24.94
CA LYS A 683 -14.95 10.13 -25.93
C LYS A 683 -13.47 9.77 -25.94
N GLN A 684 -13.16 8.49 -26.06
CA GLN A 684 -11.82 7.96 -26.25
C GLN A 684 -11.75 7.10 -27.50
N ASP A 685 -10.77 7.40 -28.34
CA ASP A 685 -10.36 6.64 -29.52
C ASP A 685 -8.88 6.25 -29.39
N GLY A 686 -8.37 5.44 -30.32
CA GLY A 686 -6.95 5.07 -30.37
C GLY A 686 -6.73 3.56 -30.41
N ARG A 687 -5.68 3.07 -29.76
CA ARG A 687 -5.35 1.65 -29.71
C ARG A 687 -4.83 1.21 -28.33
N PHE A 688 -5.28 0.04 -27.89
CA PHE A 688 -4.78 -0.64 -26.70
C PHE A 688 -4.39 -2.07 -27.05
N ALA A 689 -3.14 -2.45 -26.78
CA ALA A 689 -2.58 -3.76 -27.16
C ALA A 689 -2.86 -4.12 -28.63
N GLY A 690 -2.65 -3.16 -29.53
CA GLY A 690 -2.87 -3.30 -30.97
C GLY A 690 -4.33 -3.21 -31.43
N ARG A 691 -5.33 -3.32 -30.54
CA ARG A 691 -6.76 -3.27 -30.87
C ARG A 691 -7.30 -1.85 -30.82
N ARG A 692 -8.27 -1.52 -31.69
CA ARG A 692 -8.91 -0.20 -31.70
C ARG A 692 -9.68 0.05 -30.39
N VAL A 693 -9.55 1.25 -29.83
CA VAL A 693 -10.33 1.72 -28.68
C VAL A 693 -11.56 2.46 -29.17
N ASP A 694 -12.70 2.22 -28.51
CA ASP A 694 -13.95 2.96 -28.72
C ASP A 694 -14.70 3.02 -27.39
N ALA A 695 -14.27 3.94 -26.54
CA ALA A 695 -14.80 4.09 -25.18
C ALA A 695 -15.36 5.49 -24.97
N TRP A 696 -16.29 5.64 -24.03
CA TRP A 696 -16.87 6.92 -23.69
C TRP A 696 -17.38 6.94 -22.25
N ALA A 697 -17.53 8.14 -21.71
CA ALA A 697 -18.09 8.35 -20.39
C ALA A 697 -18.91 9.62 -20.32
N VAL A 698 -19.86 9.64 -19.40
CA VAL A 698 -20.63 10.82 -18.98
C VAL A 698 -20.61 10.87 -17.46
N SER A 699 -20.38 12.06 -16.91
CA SER A 699 -20.43 12.31 -15.47
C SER A 699 -21.30 13.53 -15.21
N THR A 700 -22.28 13.42 -14.33
CA THR A 700 -23.20 14.52 -14.02
C THR A 700 -23.39 14.67 -12.53
N ASN A 701 -23.06 15.83 -11.98
CA ASN A 701 -23.32 16.18 -10.58
C ASN A 701 -24.17 17.45 -10.53
N GLN A 702 -25.31 17.40 -9.83
CA GLN A 702 -26.20 18.54 -9.68
C GLN A 702 -26.72 18.62 -8.26
N SER A 703 -26.87 19.84 -7.76
CA SER A 703 -27.49 20.10 -6.45
C SER A 703 -28.36 21.34 -6.48
N LEU A 704 -29.51 21.24 -5.83
CA LEU A 704 -30.50 22.29 -5.65
C LEU A 704 -30.53 22.71 -4.17
N GLY A 705 -30.33 24.00 -3.90
CA GLY A 705 -30.53 24.56 -2.56
C GLY A 705 -32.02 24.66 -2.23
N LEU A 706 -32.43 24.10 -1.09
CA LEU A 706 -33.83 24.02 -0.65
C LEU A 706 -34.31 25.23 0.16
N GLY A 707 -33.49 26.28 0.30
CA GLY A 707 -33.84 27.45 1.10
C GLY A 707 -32.96 28.67 0.83
N LYS A 708 -33.31 29.78 1.48
CA LYS A 708 -32.56 31.04 1.40
C LYS A 708 -31.45 31.02 2.46
N GLY A 709 -30.18 30.97 2.03
CA GLY A 709 -29.01 31.08 2.91
C GLY A 709 -27.93 30.04 2.64
N LYS A 710 -26.72 30.27 3.16
CA LYS A 710 -25.55 29.40 2.93
C LYS A 710 -25.60 28.09 3.73
N SER A 711 -26.39 28.02 4.79
CA SER A 711 -26.61 26.81 5.61
C SER A 711 -27.77 25.95 5.13
N ALA A 712 -28.55 26.42 4.14
CA ALA A 712 -29.71 25.72 3.63
C ALA A 712 -29.30 24.33 3.10
N PRO A 713 -30.05 23.26 3.45
CA PRO A 713 -29.81 21.94 2.87
C PRO A 713 -29.85 21.99 1.35
N ARG A 714 -29.00 21.18 0.72
CA ARG A 714 -28.97 20.96 -0.72
C ARG A 714 -29.27 19.51 -0.99
N LEU A 715 -30.26 19.28 -1.85
CA LEU A 715 -30.52 17.97 -2.42
C LEU A 715 -29.81 17.88 -3.76
N GLY A 716 -29.03 16.85 -3.97
CA GLY A 716 -28.36 16.61 -5.24
C GLY A 716 -28.51 15.18 -5.69
N PHE A 717 -28.02 14.92 -6.89
CA PHE A 717 -27.73 13.57 -7.33
C PHE A 717 -26.55 13.59 -8.28
N HIS A 718 -25.84 12.48 -8.29
CA HIS A 718 -24.75 12.20 -9.19
C HIS A 718 -25.17 11.03 -10.08
N ALA A 719 -24.95 11.12 -11.38
CA ALA A 719 -25.20 10.02 -12.31
C ALA A 719 -24.04 9.92 -13.30
N ASP A 720 -23.46 8.73 -13.39
CA ASP A 720 -22.28 8.48 -14.19
C ASP A 720 -22.43 7.22 -15.01
N TYR A 721 -21.74 7.25 -16.14
CA TYR A 721 -21.57 6.12 -17.03
C TYR A 721 -20.14 6.12 -17.55
N ALA A 722 -19.49 4.97 -17.52
CA ALA A 722 -18.22 4.71 -18.17
C ALA A 722 -18.31 3.36 -18.89
N SER A 723 -18.04 3.36 -20.19
CA SER A 723 -18.16 2.18 -21.03
C SER A 723 -17.22 1.04 -20.61
N GLY A 724 -17.59 -0.17 -20.97
CA GLY A 724 -16.89 -1.43 -20.68
C GLY A 724 -17.00 -2.42 -21.83
N GLY A 725 -16.19 -3.48 -21.82
CA GLY A 725 -16.16 -4.51 -22.86
C GLY A 725 -14.87 -4.53 -23.67
N GLY A 726 -14.63 -5.64 -24.37
CA GLY A 726 -13.44 -5.80 -25.20
C GLY A 726 -12.21 -6.33 -24.45
N THR A 727 -12.23 -6.40 -23.12
CA THR A 727 -11.07 -6.83 -22.28
C THR A 727 -11.02 -8.34 -22.06
N TYR A 728 -12.17 -9.02 -21.90
CA TYR A 728 -12.22 -10.46 -21.60
C TYR A 728 -12.82 -11.31 -22.74
N ASP A 729 -13.60 -10.72 -23.64
CA ASP A 729 -14.19 -11.40 -24.80
C ASP A 729 -13.21 -11.53 -25.99
N GLY A 730 -12.10 -10.77 -26.00
CA GLY A 730 -11.03 -10.83 -27.00
C GLY A 730 -11.41 -10.36 -28.41
N ALA A 731 -12.70 -10.21 -28.71
CA ALA A 731 -13.21 -9.87 -30.03
C ALA A 731 -13.41 -8.35 -30.21
N GLY A 732 -13.14 -7.85 -31.41
CA GLY A 732 -13.51 -6.48 -31.81
C GLY A 732 -12.73 -5.36 -31.09
N LYS A 733 -13.41 -4.23 -30.83
CA LYS A 733 -12.82 -3.03 -30.23
C LYS A 733 -12.74 -3.13 -28.70
N VAL A 734 -11.82 -2.40 -28.09
CA VAL A 734 -11.76 -2.21 -26.64
C VAL A 734 -12.72 -1.09 -26.25
N GLY A 735 -13.82 -1.44 -25.58
CA GLY A 735 -14.84 -0.52 -25.09
C GLY A 735 -14.59 0.02 -23.69
N SER A 736 -13.63 -0.54 -22.95
CA SER A 736 -13.34 -0.15 -21.57
C SER A 736 -12.71 1.25 -21.48
N PHE A 737 -13.36 2.13 -20.72
CA PHE A 737 -12.91 3.51 -20.47
C PHE A 737 -11.60 3.56 -19.67
N ASN A 738 -10.77 4.56 -19.96
CA ASN A 738 -9.56 4.87 -19.20
C ASN A 738 -9.73 6.24 -18.55
N PHE A 739 -9.85 6.24 -17.23
CA PHE A 739 -10.06 7.45 -16.44
C PHE A 739 -8.77 8.26 -16.17
N LEU A 740 -7.67 7.96 -16.87
CA LEU A 740 -6.39 8.67 -16.81
C LEU A 740 -5.91 8.85 -15.34
N TYR A 741 -5.92 10.07 -14.83
CA TYR A 741 -5.46 10.44 -13.49
C TYR A 741 -6.61 10.83 -12.54
N ASN A 742 -7.81 10.25 -12.73
CA ASN A 742 -8.97 10.55 -11.88
C ASN A 742 -8.72 10.35 -10.38
N ALA A 743 -9.64 10.88 -9.58
CA ALA A 743 -9.62 10.65 -8.14
C ALA A 743 -10.16 9.24 -7.83
N THR A 744 -9.42 8.49 -7.02
CA THR A 744 -9.84 7.13 -6.61
C THR A 744 -11.12 7.13 -5.76
N VAL A 745 -11.52 8.30 -5.25
CA VAL A 745 -12.62 8.51 -4.29
C VAL A 745 -13.95 8.99 -4.91
N ILE A 746 -14.09 9.01 -6.24
CA ILE A 746 -15.30 9.53 -6.91
C ILE A 746 -16.55 8.79 -6.40
N PHE A 747 -16.52 7.46 -6.46
CA PHE A 747 -17.66 6.62 -6.10
C PHE A 747 -17.60 6.12 -4.64
N SER A 748 -16.40 5.96 -4.08
CA SER A 748 -16.20 5.46 -2.70
C SER A 748 -14.80 5.80 -2.18
N ASP A 749 -14.67 6.18 -0.92
CA ASP A 749 -13.37 6.63 -0.37
C ASP A 749 -12.36 5.48 -0.10
N ASP A 750 -12.81 4.23 -0.18
CA ASP A 750 -11.98 3.01 -0.07
C ASP A 750 -11.84 2.29 -1.44
N ASN A 751 -12.04 3.03 -2.53
CA ASN A 751 -11.78 2.61 -3.92
C ASN A 751 -12.57 1.36 -4.41
N PHE A 752 -13.76 1.08 -3.87
CA PHE A 752 -14.58 -0.09 -4.24
C PHE A 752 -15.10 -0.07 -5.68
N VAL A 753 -15.37 1.09 -6.24
CA VAL A 753 -15.93 1.21 -7.60
C VAL A 753 -15.06 2.20 -8.39
N GLY A 754 -14.71 1.84 -9.62
CA GLY A 754 -13.96 2.66 -10.56
C GLY A 754 -14.75 3.02 -11.81
N ALA A 755 -14.29 4.02 -12.55
CA ALA A 755 -14.94 4.49 -13.77
C ALA A 755 -14.60 3.61 -14.99
N ILE A 756 -14.78 2.29 -14.89
CA ILE A 756 -14.58 1.34 -15.99
C ILE A 756 -15.71 0.33 -15.93
N ASN A 757 -16.40 0.11 -17.06
CA ASN A 757 -17.56 -0.77 -17.12
C ASN A 757 -18.54 -0.50 -15.96
N THR A 758 -18.93 0.76 -15.77
CA THR A 758 -19.70 1.20 -14.61
C THR A 758 -20.79 2.18 -15.01
N MET A 759 -21.99 2.00 -14.46
CA MET A 759 -23.07 2.97 -14.45
C MET A 759 -23.56 3.14 -13.02
N GLY A 760 -23.84 4.37 -12.59
CA GLY A 760 -24.22 4.64 -11.22
C GLY A 760 -25.16 5.82 -11.08
N VAL A 761 -25.99 5.78 -10.03
CA VAL A 761 -26.81 6.90 -9.59
C VAL A 761 -26.67 7.02 -8.08
N ALA A 762 -26.41 8.24 -7.60
CA ALA A 762 -26.19 8.52 -6.20
C ALA A 762 -26.89 9.82 -5.77
N PRO A 763 -28.13 9.76 -5.24
CA PRO A 763 -28.72 10.88 -4.52
C PRO A 763 -27.83 11.32 -3.36
N THR A 764 -27.72 12.63 -3.18
CA THR A 764 -26.93 13.28 -2.13
C THR A 764 -27.77 14.29 -1.37
N ILE A 765 -27.50 14.43 -0.08
CA ILE A 765 -27.96 15.55 0.72
C ILE A 765 -26.75 16.17 1.41
N SER A 766 -26.64 17.50 1.37
CA SER A 766 -25.59 18.22 2.08
C SER A 766 -26.14 19.43 2.80
N PHE A 767 -25.56 19.75 3.95
CA PHE A 767 -25.95 20.92 4.73
C PHE A 767 -24.75 21.40 5.55
N SER A 768 -24.84 22.62 6.07
CA SER A 768 -23.77 23.21 6.87
C SER A 768 -24.35 23.72 8.18
N PRO A 769 -24.32 22.91 9.27
CA PRO A 769 -24.87 23.30 10.57
C PRO A 769 -24.24 24.59 11.11
N THR A 770 -22.97 24.81 10.79
CA THR A 770 -22.24 26.05 11.09
C THR A 770 -21.49 26.51 9.85
N ARG A 771 -20.90 27.71 9.89
CA ARG A 771 -20.04 28.20 8.79
C ARG A 771 -18.73 27.41 8.63
N ARG A 772 -18.40 26.54 9.59
CA ARG A 772 -17.14 25.79 9.68
C ARG A 772 -17.32 24.28 9.50
N LEU A 773 -18.54 23.78 9.61
CA LEU A 773 -18.87 22.34 9.51
C LEU A 773 -19.76 22.11 8.30
N GLN A 774 -19.31 21.25 7.39
CA GLN A 774 -20.08 20.74 6.26
C GLN A 774 -20.35 19.25 6.48
N VAL A 775 -21.60 18.84 6.32
CA VAL A 775 -22.02 17.44 6.39
C VAL A 775 -22.67 17.04 5.07
N SER A 776 -22.36 15.86 4.56
CA SER A 776 -23.02 15.29 3.38
C SER A 776 -23.27 13.80 3.55
N ALA A 777 -24.45 13.35 3.13
CA ALA A 777 -24.79 11.95 3.00
C ALA A 777 -25.11 11.60 1.54
N GLU A 778 -24.80 10.39 1.13
CA GLU A 778 -24.95 9.89 -0.23
C GLU A 778 -25.39 8.42 -0.20
N TRP A 779 -26.26 8.03 -1.12
CA TRP A 779 -26.62 6.63 -1.35
C TRP A 779 -26.41 6.29 -2.83
N GLY A 780 -25.27 5.70 -3.17
CA GLY A 780 -24.95 5.27 -4.52
C GLY A 780 -25.45 3.86 -4.82
N SER A 781 -25.99 3.64 -6.00
CA SER A 781 -26.27 2.32 -6.57
C SER A 781 -25.50 2.18 -7.88
N TYR A 782 -24.78 1.06 -8.04
CA TYR A 782 -23.82 0.87 -9.12
C TYR A 782 -24.03 -0.46 -9.85
N TRP A 783 -23.85 -0.43 -11.16
CA TRP A 783 -23.97 -1.56 -12.04
C TRP A 783 -22.87 -1.56 -13.09
N ARG A 784 -22.63 -2.70 -13.75
CA ARG A 784 -21.79 -2.78 -14.94
C ARG A 784 -22.64 -2.78 -16.22
N PRO A 785 -22.36 -1.93 -17.23
CA PRO A 785 -23.07 -1.95 -18.50
C PRO A 785 -22.90 -3.24 -19.29
N ASN A 786 -21.67 -3.77 -19.35
CA ASN A 786 -21.30 -4.98 -20.08
C ASN A 786 -21.05 -6.15 -19.09
N GLU A 787 -21.78 -7.25 -19.25
CA GLU A 787 -21.67 -8.42 -18.37
C GLU A 787 -20.48 -9.33 -18.69
N ASN A 788 -19.96 -9.26 -19.92
CA ASN A 788 -18.79 -10.04 -20.38
C ASN A 788 -17.47 -9.39 -19.96
N ASP A 789 -17.53 -8.29 -19.21
CA ASP A 789 -16.38 -7.59 -18.66
C ASP A 789 -16.50 -7.55 -17.12
N ALA A 790 -15.36 -7.39 -16.45
CA ALA A 790 -15.28 -7.36 -15.00
C ALA A 790 -15.91 -6.08 -14.43
N ALA A 791 -16.23 -6.13 -13.14
CA ALA A 791 -16.38 -4.91 -12.33
C ALA A 791 -14.98 -4.44 -11.89
N TYR A 792 -14.77 -3.13 -11.85
CA TYR A 792 -13.46 -2.54 -11.57
C TYR A 792 -13.47 -1.65 -10.33
N ARG A 793 -12.33 -1.62 -9.64
CA ARG A 793 -12.03 -0.75 -8.50
C ARG A 793 -11.57 0.63 -8.95
N GLY A 794 -11.53 1.59 -8.01
CA GLY A 794 -11.08 2.97 -8.25
C GLY A 794 -9.61 3.11 -8.72
N ASN A 795 -8.83 2.03 -8.67
CA ASN A 795 -7.45 1.94 -9.17
C ASN A 795 -7.34 1.10 -10.46
N ALA A 796 -8.44 0.89 -11.18
CA ALA A 796 -8.53 0.09 -12.41
C ALA A 796 -8.24 -1.42 -12.24
N GLN A 797 -8.11 -1.92 -11.01
CA GLN A 797 -8.01 -3.36 -10.74
C GLN A 797 -9.38 -4.03 -10.90
N ALA A 798 -9.44 -5.12 -11.68
CA ALA A 798 -10.64 -5.93 -11.82
C ALA A 798 -10.93 -6.73 -10.54
N TYR A 799 -12.21 -6.85 -10.17
CA TYR A 799 -12.65 -7.88 -9.22
C TYR A 799 -12.65 -9.23 -9.94
N ALA A 800 -11.67 -10.06 -9.62
CA ALA A 800 -11.49 -11.37 -10.22
C ALA A 800 -12.76 -12.22 -10.12
N GLY A 801 -13.13 -12.88 -11.22
CA GLY A 801 -14.30 -13.76 -11.27
C GLY A 801 -15.62 -13.04 -11.57
N THR A 802 -15.69 -11.71 -11.44
CA THR A 802 -16.93 -10.98 -11.78
C THR A 802 -17.30 -11.10 -13.25
N GLN A 803 -16.32 -11.18 -14.16
CA GLN A 803 -16.53 -11.42 -15.59
C GLN A 803 -17.17 -12.79 -15.89
N ASN A 804 -17.10 -13.75 -14.95
CA ASN A 804 -17.57 -15.13 -15.14
C ASN A 804 -18.98 -15.36 -14.59
N VAL A 805 -19.62 -14.35 -14.01
CA VAL A 805 -20.96 -14.49 -13.40
C VAL A 805 -21.96 -13.60 -14.14
N ALA A 806 -23.21 -14.02 -14.23
CA ALA A 806 -24.26 -13.22 -14.86
C ALA A 806 -24.72 -12.04 -13.96
N GLY A 807 -25.28 -11.01 -14.58
CA GLY A 807 -25.95 -9.87 -13.93
C GLY A 807 -25.17 -8.57 -13.98
N LYS A 808 -25.85 -7.47 -13.64
CA LYS A 808 -25.29 -6.11 -13.74
C LYS A 808 -25.04 -5.42 -12.41
N HIS A 809 -25.80 -5.72 -11.36
CA HIS A 809 -25.72 -4.98 -10.09
C HIS A 809 -24.43 -5.29 -9.33
N VAL A 810 -23.58 -4.27 -9.19
CA VAL A 810 -22.24 -4.37 -8.60
C VAL A 810 -22.29 -4.10 -7.11
N ALA A 811 -22.84 -2.97 -6.67
CA ALA A 811 -22.91 -2.61 -5.25
C ALA A 811 -23.92 -1.49 -4.98
N ASN A 812 -24.37 -1.40 -3.73
CA ASN A 812 -24.91 -0.17 -3.15
C ASN A 812 -23.91 0.38 -2.15
N ILE A 813 -23.73 1.70 -2.09
CA ILE A 813 -22.77 2.35 -1.20
C ILE A 813 -23.44 3.52 -0.48
N ALA A 814 -23.56 3.42 0.84
CA ALA A 814 -23.98 4.52 1.69
C ALA A 814 -22.74 5.27 2.20
N ARG A 815 -22.71 6.59 2.03
CA ARG A 815 -21.60 7.44 2.52
C ARG A 815 -22.11 8.54 3.42
N LEU A 816 -21.36 8.82 4.49
CA LEU A 816 -21.53 9.99 5.35
C LEU A 816 -20.17 10.68 5.50
N LYS A 817 -20.10 11.98 5.27
CA LYS A 817 -18.89 12.80 5.40
C LYS A 817 -19.17 14.03 6.25
N ALA A 818 -18.22 14.37 7.11
CA ALA A 818 -18.20 15.60 7.87
C ALA A 818 -16.83 16.27 7.74
N ASN A 819 -16.80 17.52 7.29
CA ASN A 819 -15.59 18.34 7.17
C ASN A 819 -15.72 19.54 8.10
N TRP A 820 -14.81 19.67 9.06
CA TRP A 820 -14.80 20.71 10.08
C TRP A 820 -13.51 21.53 10.03
N SER A 821 -13.60 22.77 9.54
CA SER A 821 -12.49 23.73 9.58
C SER A 821 -12.52 24.51 10.90
N LEU A 822 -11.78 24.04 11.90
CA LEU A 822 -11.75 24.68 13.23
C LEU A 822 -11.27 26.13 13.12
N ASN A 823 -10.20 26.34 12.35
CA ASN A 823 -9.64 27.62 11.95
C ASN A 823 -8.90 27.44 10.60
N PRO A 824 -8.28 28.48 10.01
CA PRO A 824 -7.56 28.35 8.74
C PRO A 824 -6.39 27.34 8.73
N HIS A 825 -5.85 27.00 9.91
CA HIS A 825 -4.67 26.15 10.10
C HIS A 825 -5.00 24.71 10.52
N VAL A 826 -6.20 24.47 11.07
CA VAL A 826 -6.59 23.17 11.62
C VAL A 826 -7.92 22.73 11.03
N ALA A 827 -7.91 21.59 10.36
CA ALA A 827 -9.11 20.94 9.83
C ALA A 827 -9.21 19.49 10.31
N LEU A 828 -10.43 19.07 10.61
CA LEU A 828 -10.80 17.69 10.90
C LEU A 828 -11.78 17.20 9.83
N ALA A 829 -11.62 15.96 9.40
CA ALA A 829 -12.59 15.30 8.54
C ALA A 829 -12.89 13.88 9.04
N GLY A 830 -14.15 13.46 8.91
CA GLY A 830 -14.61 12.12 9.21
C GLY A 830 -15.46 11.59 8.07
N MET A 831 -15.31 10.32 7.73
CA MET A 831 -16.12 9.64 6.73
C MET A 831 -16.45 8.22 7.14
N VAL A 832 -17.65 7.78 6.77
CA VAL A 832 -18.15 6.42 6.92
C VAL A 832 -18.71 5.97 5.58
N ASN A 833 -18.24 4.83 5.08
CA ASN A 833 -18.73 4.18 3.88
C ASN A 833 -19.17 2.76 4.22
N TYR A 834 -20.42 2.44 3.91
CA TYR A 834 -20.92 1.07 3.97
C TYR A 834 -21.22 0.61 2.54
N ALA A 835 -20.43 -0.35 2.07
CA ALA A 835 -20.63 -1.02 0.80
C ALA A 835 -21.39 -2.32 1.01
N ASP A 836 -22.58 -2.40 0.41
CA ASP A 836 -23.39 -3.60 0.26
C ASP A 836 -23.08 -4.21 -1.11
N ALA A 837 -22.44 -5.39 -1.09
CA ALA A 837 -22.06 -6.09 -2.30
C ALA A 837 -23.31 -6.51 -3.09
N GLY A 838 -23.37 -6.11 -4.36
CA GLY A 838 -24.43 -6.49 -5.27
C GLY A 838 -24.31 -7.94 -5.72
N LYS A 839 -25.29 -8.39 -6.52
CA LYS A 839 -25.36 -9.79 -6.99
C LYS A 839 -24.08 -10.23 -7.72
N VAL A 840 -23.47 -9.35 -8.52
CA VAL A 840 -22.24 -9.65 -9.27
C VAL A 840 -21.08 -9.95 -8.33
N LEU A 841 -20.85 -9.07 -7.36
CA LEU A 841 -19.78 -9.24 -6.38
C LEU A 841 -20.00 -10.47 -5.49
N ARG A 842 -21.22 -10.67 -4.98
CA ARG A 842 -21.54 -11.83 -4.12
C ARG A 842 -21.35 -13.16 -4.84
N ARG A 843 -21.77 -13.27 -6.11
CA ARG A 843 -21.57 -14.49 -6.92
C ARG A 843 -20.09 -14.78 -7.18
N ALA A 844 -19.25 -13.76 -7.24
CA ALA A 844 -17.80 -13.89 -7.37
C ALA A 844 -17.08 -14.07 -6.02
N GLY A 845 -17.81 -14.25 -4.91
CA GLY A 845 -17.23 -14.51 -3.59
C GLY A 845 -16.85 -13.27 -2.77
N TYR A 846 -17.29 -12.07 -3.17
CA TYR A 846 -17.07 -10.84 -2.41
C TYR A 846 -18.25 -10.52 -1.48
N GLY A 847 -17.98 -9.76 -0.41
CA GLY A 847 -18.96 -9.41 0.61
C GLY A 847 -18.99 -7.92 0.95
N ASP A 848 -19.80 -7.58 1.96
CA ASP A 848 -20.02 -6.21 2.41
C ASP A 848 -18.81 -5.66 3.18
N ASN A 849 -18.64 -4.34 3.20
CA ASN A 849 -17.58 -3.70 3.97
C ASN A 849 -18.06 -2.41 4.63
N LEU A 850 -17.70 -2.25 5.90
CA LEU A 850 -17.78 -0.98 6.60
C LEU A 850 -16.37 -0.38 6.64
N PHE A 851 -16.23 0.80 6.06
CA PHE A 851 -15.02 1.59 6.08
C PHE A 851 -15.27 2.89 6.86
N VAL A 852 -14.41 3.21 7.81
CA VAL A 852 -14.44 4.45 8.58
C VAL A 852 -13.08 5.10 8.48
N LYS A 853 -13.01 6.40 8.17
CA LYS A 853 -11.75 7.15 8.13
C LYS A 853 -11.91 8.48 8.84
N THR A 854 -10.95 8.82 9.69
CA THR A 854 -10.81 10.13 10.31
C THR A 854 -9.50 10.76 9.88
N MET A 855 -9.45 12.09 9.88
CA MET A 855 -8.33 12.84 9.34
C MET A 855 -8.14 14.16 10.08
N LEU A 856 -6.90 14.42 10.45
CA LEU A 856 -6.44 15.70 10.96
C LEU A 856 -5.53 16.33 9.90
N THR A 857 -5.71 17.61 9.62
CA THR A 857 -4.80 18.40 8.80
C THR A 857 -4.40 19.65 9.56
N LEU A 858 -3.10 19.79 9.78
CA LEU A 858 -2.45 20.98 10.27
C LEU A 858 -1.77 21.64 9.07
N ARG A 859 -1.96 22.94 8.88
CA ARG A 859 -1.30 23.70 7.81
C ARG A 859 -0.88 25.06 8.32
N PHE A 860 0.17 25.61 7.74
CA PHE A 860 0.60 26.97 8.03
C PHE A 860 0.69 27.78 6.78
#